data_AF-A0A162STK2-F1
#
_entry.id   AF-A0A162STK2-F1
#
_cell.length_a   1.000
_cell.length_b   1.000
_cell.length_c   1.000
_cell.angle_alpha   90.00
_cell.angle_beta   90.00
_cell.angle_gamma   90.00
#
_symmetry.space_group_name_H-M   'P 1'
#
loop_
_entity.id
_entity.type
_entity.pdbx_description
1 polymer ?
#
loop_
_entity_poly.entity_id
_entity_poly.type
_entity_poly.pdbx_seq_one_letter_code
_entity_poly.pdbx_strand_id
1 'polypeptide(L)'
;MKYLLKETLVQLKSVSLADLSSQAGSPSELKRLVEISRFTVRALDALSALIRLPPVLGPDDQSTVLETGIERGIPLYAQLCQFAMEEWGMVDASLAANQLLIALENLTLQFLRSSLDPAMVDIIFSQLQPWARGQEGPMRRAALTLLKLTLATFFREVEFEPGAPTRFGQGHIMIAKIIPRCTDPESAVRDLAIDCLSLVLNIISKYLGYSGEYEKNSLEKLESLKTDLGSADPTAPLIELANLLNSKTPTSDVWAFLESAASGLNDPFATSSSGVSFVICLVLKVRGGEIHLRTKELLDMLLFRLKNVECPQTRRSILNGVCLLASHQRDVVTSALLSHSLPHNEDISDCWKALAADSTQATAVLDHLIDILTYAAPYEERGPHANEAIVSFRLLSTISALKSMCLVSQISSCLQARFPHVFCLLILAQSCMLGASPPIHFPSNGADQLSFVPVNREAYRLNPYQMCADTFKSVIVSVQLDPLMEPLTEHRHWTNSGDLNAFCALVAISFSNALKSSHQRHRLAAVAFYAELIHQRAVGRDLDVVIRGLTSSLPDSSLLIRRIALKGLGSLGDCDPRQLEIQAPSVLNALMEGLEEDGREPHDGNCGTVKEALEGLLRLVPVVSVPEVERLASRLALRVRPFFEHELPQVRQAAISLLAQLFIAGSTSSASDRLAEQVHATLTSLLLHLNEGDPSVVRACKLALREAGPLLDRNIEEGTVSIGRVSSMFQTHLPEEGRLNYLTFLTDLVKLIAVDCEEWITSNYLPAATSYFKSPAPELRANAALFVGLLCGASRSTIIATQQRNVSLSLIRLLHDPVKSVRLQAMNAISLMFG
;
A
#
# COMPACT_ATOMS: atom_id res chain seq x y z
N MET A 1 -6.31 -0.17 71.97
CA MET A 1 -6.67 -0.80 70.68
C MET A 1 -5.69 -0.44 69.56
N LYS A 2 -5.65 0.79 69.03
CA LYS A 2 -4.76 1.17 67.91
C LYS A 2 -3.26 0.89 68.14
N TYR A 3 -2.75 1.11 69.35
CA TYR A 3 -1.36 0.76 69.71
C TYR A 3 -1.09 -0.75 69.60
N LEU A 4 -1.95 -1.57 70.21
CA LEU A 4 -1.87 -3.05 70.15
C LEU A 4 -1.98 -3.55 68.70
N LEU A 5 -2.90 -3.00 67.91
CA LEU A 5 -3.04 -3.32 66.50
C LEU A 5 -1.75 -3.05 65.72
N LYS A 6 -1.16 -1.87 65.91
CA LYS A 6 0.12 -1.50 65.27
C LYS A 6 1.24 -2.42 65.70
N GLU A 7 1.34 -2.74 66.99
CA GLU A 7 2.35 -3.65 67.53
C GLU A 7 2.21 -5.06 66.96
N THR A 8 1.00 -5.62 66.93
CA THR A 8 0.72 -6.94 66.34
C THR A 8 1.07 -6.96 64.85
N LEU A 9 0.74 -5.91 64.09
CA LEU A 9 1.11 -5.82 62.68
C LEU A 9 2.63 -5.74 62.48
N VAL A 10 3.34 -4.98 63.31
CA VAL A 10 4.82 -4.90 63.25
C VAL A 10 5.44 -6.26 63.53
N GLN A 11 4.95 -6.97 64.54
CA GLN A 11 5.43 -8.31 64.85
C GLN A 11 5.10 -9.30 63.74
N LEU A 12 3.91 -9.24 63.15
CA LEU A 12 3.53 -10.11 62.03
C LEU A 12 4.40 -9.85 60.78
N LYS A 13 4.72 -8.57 60.51
CA LYS A 13 5.62 -8.16 59.42
C LYS A 13 7.08 -8.54 59.66
N SER A 14 7.48 -8.78 60.91
CA SER A 14 8.83 -9.24 61.24
C SER A 14 9.12 -10.67 60.78
N VAL A 15 8.06 -11.45 60.46
CA VAL A 15 8.19 -12.72 59.74
C VAL A 15 8.56 -12.41 58.29
N SER A 16 9.83 -12.62 57.96
CA SER A 16 10.38 -12.32 56.63
C SER A 16 9.78 -13.26 55.57
N LEU A 17 9.37 -12.69 54.42
CA LEU A 17 8.99 -13.49 53.25
C LEU A 17 10.19 -14.27 52.68
N ALA A 18 11.42 -13.80 52.90
CA ALA A 18 12.63 -14.51 52.49
C ALA A 18 12.91 -15.74 53.37
N ASP A 19 12.48 -15.72 54.65
CA ASP A 19 12.55 -16.88 55.54
C ASP A 19 11.54 -17.97 55.18
N LEU A 20 10.55 -17.63 54.34
CA LEU A 20 9.56 -18.55 53.81
C LEU A 20 10.08 -19.17 52.50
N SER A 21 10.79 -18.44 51.64
CA SER A 21 11.16 -18.88 50.27
C SER A 21 12.06 -20.14 50.07
N SER A 22 12.41 -20.90 51.11
CA SER A 22 13.30 -22.07 50.96
C SER A 22 12.59 -23.32 50.43
N GLN A 23 13.26 -24.07 49.55
CA GLN A 23 12.75 -25.36 49.06
C GLN A 23 12.74 -26.38 50.20
N ALA A 24 11.69 -27.21 50.27
CA ALA A 24 11.51 -28.25 51.28
C ALA A 24 12.78 -29.12 51.42
N GLY A 25 13.59 -28.86 52.46
CA GLY A 25 14.95 -29.39 52.52
C GLY A 25 15.29 -30.16 53.78
N SER A 26 14.56 -29.98 54.90
CA SER A 26 14.89 -30.69 56.15
C SER A 26 13.77 -30.74 57.21
N PRO A 27 13.79 -31.75 58.10
CA PRO A 27 12.93 -31.77 59.30
C PRO A 27 13.12 -30.59 60.26
N SER A 28 14.33 -30.04 60.34
CA SER A 28 14.61 -28.83 61.13
C SER A 28 13.86 -27.60 60.63
N GLU A 29 13.70 -27.51 59.32
CA GLU A 29 13.00 -26.42 58.65
C GLU A 29 11.48 -26.54 58.84
N LEU A 30 10.92 -27.75 58.74
CA LEU A 30 9.51 -27.98 59.08
C LEU A 30 9.23 -27.55 60.53
N LYS A 31 10.08 -27.95 61.48
CA LYS A 31 9.91 -27.55 62.88
C LYS A 31 9.90 -26.03 63.05
N ARG A 32 10.81 -25.32 62.37
CA ARG A 32 10.84 -23.85 62.34
C ARG A 32 9.54 -23.27 61.76
N LEU A 33 9.06 -23.78 60.62
CA LEU A 33 7.83 -23.30 59.99
C LEU A 33 6.58 -23.57 60.84
N VAL A 34 6.53 -24.70 61.55
CA VAL A 34 5.45 -25.00 62.51
C VAL A 34 5.48 -24.04 63.71
N GLU A 35 6.65 -23.64 64.17
CA GLU A 35 6.77 -22.62 65.23
C GLU A 35 6.34 -21.24 64.73
N ILE A 36 6.76 -20.85 63.53
CA ILE A 36 6.31 -19.61 62.87
C ILE A 36 4.78 -19.64 62.67
N SER A 37 4.21 -20.75 62.23
CA SER A 37 2.76 -20.85 62.01
C SER A 37 1.95 -20.72 63.29
N ARG A 38 2.41 -21.30 64.41
CA ARG A 38 1.78 -21.09 65.73
C ARG A 38 1.80 -19.63 66.15
N PHE A 39 2.90 -18.92 65.89
CA PHE A 39 2.99 -17.49 66.13
C PHE A 39 2.01 -16.71 65.24
N THR A 40 2.03 -16.97 63.94
CA THR A 40 1.14 -16.34 62.95
C THR A 40 -0.33 -16.57 63.30
N VAL A 41 -0.74 -17.79 63.66
CA VAL A 41 -2.10 -18.13 64.12
C VAL A 41 -2.51 -17.23 65.30
N ARG A 42 -1.67 -17.14 66.33
CA ARG A 42 -1.96 -16.29 67.50
C ARG A 42 -2.08 -14.81 67.14
N ALA A 43 -1.25 -14.33 66.22
CA ALA A 43 -1.32 -12.97 65.73
C ALA A 43 -2.60 -12.72 64.94
N LEU A 44 -3.00 -13.62 64.05
CA LEU A 44 -4.25 -13.55 63.28
C LEU A 44 -5.48 -13.61 64.21
N ASP A 45 -5.47 -14.46 65.24
CA ASP A 45 -6.53 -14.52 66.26
C ASP A 45 -6.60 -13.22 67.06
N ALA A 46 -5.46 -12.64 67.43
CA ALA A 46 -5.40 -11.34 68.10
C ALA A 46 -5.96 -10.23 67.21
N LEU A 47 -5.58 -10.18 65.92
CA LEU A 47 -6.15 -9.23 64.96
C LEU A 47 -7.67 -9.41 64.82
N SER A 48 -8.14 -10.66 64.71
CA SER A 48 -9.57 -11.01 64.66
C SER A 48 -10.33 -10.57 65.92
N ALA A 49 -9.71 -10.63 67.09
CA ALA A 49 -10.27 -10.10 68.32
C ALA A 49 -10.27 -8.56 68.36
N LEU A 50 -9.19 -7.93 67.89
CA LEU A 50 -9.06 -6.48 67.87
C LEU A 50 -10.05 -5.82 66.92
N ILE A 51 -10.32 -6.38 65.73
CA ILE A 51 -11.28 -5.82 64.75
C ILE A 51 -12.70 -5.68 65.33
N ARG A 52 -13.06 -6.53 66.29
CA ARG A 52 -14.38 -6.52 66.96
C ARG A 52 -14.55 -5.41 68.00
N LEU A 53 -13.47 -4.78 68.45
CA LEU A 53 -13.54 -3.79 69.52
C LEU A 53 -13.91 -2.40 68.97
N PRO A 54 -14.72 -1.60 69.67
CA PRO A 54 -14.92 -0.21 69.32
C PRO A 54 -13.69 0.66 69.68
N PRO A 55 -13.39 1.74 68.92
CA PRO A 55 -14.09 2.19 67.72
C PRO A 55 -13.76 1.33 66.48
N VAL A 56 -14.71 1.26 65.54
CA VAL A 56 -14.52 0.59 64.24
C VAL A 56 -13.28 1.16 63.54
N LEU A 57 -12.44 0.28 63.01
CA LEU A 57 -11.24 0.67 62.26
C LEU A 57 -11.64 1.47 61.01
N GLY A 58 -10.84 2.47 60.66
CA GLY A 58 -11.02 3.18 59.40
C GLY A 58 -10.68 2.29 58.19
N PRO A 59 -11.14 2.63 56.98
CA PRO A 59 -10.97 1.80 55.79
C PRO A 59 -9.49 1.47 55.48
N ASP A 60 -8.58 2.43 55.67
CA ASP A 60 -7.13 2.22 55.45
C ASP A 60 -6.53 1.24 56.47
N ASP A 61 -6.92 1.37 57.75
CA ASP A 61 -6.49 0.47 58.81
C ASP A 61 -7.06 -0.95 58.58
N GLN A 62 -8.32 -1.05 58.12
CA GLN A 62 -8.97 -2.32 57.77
C GLN A 62 -8.27 -3.02 56.61
N SER A 63 -8.01 -2.30 55.52
CA SER A 63 -7.29 -2.83 54.36
C SER A 63 -5.89 -3.31 54.75
N THR A 64 -5.15 -2.51 55.52
CA THR A 64 -3.78 -2.85 55.94
C THR A 64 -3.74 -4.12 56.77
N VAL A 65 -4.69 -4.30 57.69
CA VAL A 65 -4.74 -5.47 58.58
C VAL A 65 -5.10 -6.73 57.79
N LEU A 66 -6.11 -6.65 56.93
CA LEU A 66 -6.49 -7.78 56.07
C LEU A 66 -5.36 -8.16 55.12
N GLU A 67 -4.78 -7.19 54.42
CA GLU A 67 -3.64 -7.36 53.51
C GLU A 67 -2.47 -8.01 54.24
N THR A 68 -2.05 -7.47 55.39
CA THR A 68 -0.92 -8.03 56.15
C THR A 68 -1.22 -9.46 56.63
N GLY A 69 -2.44 -9.74 57.08
CA GLY A 69 -2.84 -11.07 57.52
C GLY A 69 -2.77 -12.11 56.39
N ILE A 70 -3.34 -11.77 55.23
CA ILE A 70 -3.34 -12.62 54.03
C ILE A 70 -1.92 -12.79 53.48
N GLU A 71 -1.15 -11.69 53.34
CA GLU A 71 0.21 -11.67 52.79
C GLU A 71 1.17 -12.55 53.58
N ARG A 72 0.99 -12.65 54.90
CA ARG A 72 1.84 -13.48 55.77
C ARG A 72 1.29 -14.90 55.94
N GLY A 73 -0.02 -15.06 55.93
CA GLY A 73 -0.66 -16.35 56.17
C GLY A 73 -0.68 -17.27 54.95
N ILE A 74 -1.05 -16.78 53.76
CA ILE A 74 -1.22 -17.64 52.57
C ILE A 74 0.11 -18.28 52.12
N PRO A 75 1.24 -17.55 52.01
CA PRO A 75 2.50 -18.18 51.63
C PRO A 75 2.97 -19.24 52.61
N LEU A 76 2.83 -18.96 53.92
CA LEU A 76 3.19 -19.91 54.97
C LEU A 76 2.29 -21.15 54.93
N TYR A 77 0.99 -20.98 54.69
CA TYR A 77 0.06 -22.10 54.47
C TYR A 77 0.53 -22.97 53.31
N ALA A 78 0.90 -22.35 52.19
CA ALA A 78 1.27 -23.09 51.00
C ALA A 78 2.55 -23.91 51.18
N GLN A 79 3.53 -23.38 51.89
CA GLN A 79 4.73 -24.12 52.28
C GLN A 79 4.45 -25.28 53.21
N LEU A 80 3.62 -25.08 54.24
CA LEU A 80 3.21 -26.17 55.11
C LEU A 80 2.49 -27.26 54.32
N CYS A 81 1.69 -26.90 53.31
CA CYS A 81 1.09 -27.88 52.40
C CYS A 81 2.12 -28.64 51.56
N GLN A 82 3.23 -28.02 51.15
CA GLN A 82 4.32 -28.73 50.48
C GLN A 82 4.95 -29.78 51.39
N PHE A 83 5.29 -29.43 52.64
CA PHE A 83 5.81 -30.39 53.62
C PHE A 83 4.78 -31.46 54.00
N ALA A 84 3.47 -31.17 53.89
CA ALA A 84 2.42 -32.14 54.15
C ALA A 84 2.36 -33.26 53.09
N MET A 85 2.97 -33.06 51.92
CA MET A 85 3.09 -34.09 50.88
C MET A 85 4.21 -35.10 51.17
N GLU A 86 5.14 -34.76 52.07
CA GLU A 86 6.23 -35.63 52.50
C GLU A 86 5.75 -36.55 53.63
N GLU A 87 6.01 -37.87 53.55
CA GLU A 87 5.54 -38.84 54.55
C GLU A 87 5.97 -38.48 55.98
N TRP A 88 7.20 -37.99 56.15
CA TRP A 88 7.75 -37.64 57.45
C TRP A 88 7.22 -36.31 58.01
N GLY A 89 6.74 -35.42 57.15
CA GLY A 89 6.20 -34.10 57.51
C GLY A 89 4.67 -34.06 57.56
N MET A 90 4.00 -35.09 57.02
CA MET A 90 2.57 -35.13 56.74
C MET A 90 1.71 -34.67 57.93
N VAL A 91 1.89 -35.26 59.11
CA VAL A 91 1.00 -35.02 60.26
C VAL A 91 1.18 -33.61 60.83
N ASP A 92 2.42 -33.24 61.16
CA ASP A 92 2.72 -31.95 61.80
C ASP A 92 2.45 -30.77 60.85
N ALA A 93 2.83 -30.91 59.58
CA ALA A 93 2.63 -29.87 58.57
C ALA A 93 1.15 -29.70 58.23
N SER A 94 0.38 -30.80 58.07
CA SER A 94 -1.06 -30.72 57.80
C SER A 94 -1.82 -30.09 58.96
N LEU A 95 -1.49 -30.45 60.21
CA LEU A 95 -2.12 -29.86 61.39
C LEU A 95 -1.84 -28.35 61.47
N ALA A 96 -0.58 -27.95 61.26
CA ALA A 96 -0.18 -26.55 61.24
C ALA A 96 -0.86 -25.77 60.11
N ALA A 97 -0.92 -26.32 58.90
CA ALA A 97 -1.58 -25.71 57.75
C ALA A 97 -3.09 -25.51 58.02
N ASN A 98 -3.76 -26.52 58.57
CA ASN A 98 -5.19 -26.43 58.91
C ASN A 98 -5.46 -25.37 59.97
N GLN A 99 -4.66 -25.31 61.05
CA GLN A 99 -4.81 -24.27 62.07
C GLN A 99 -4.61 -22.86 61.50
N LEU A 100 -3.63 -22.70 60.62
CA LEU A 100 -3.37 -21.43 59.95
C LEU A 100 -4.51 -21.02 59.01
N LEU A 101 -5.05 -21.95 58.24
CA LEU A 101 -6.20 -21.68 57.38
C LEU A 101 -7.44 -21.27 58.19
N ILE A 102 -7.73 -21.97 59.30
CA ILE A 102 -8.84 -21.61 60.20
C ILE A 102 -8.64 -20.20 60.78
N ALA A 103 -7.42 -19.83 61.14
CA ALA A 103 -7.14 -18.47 61.64
C ALA A 103 -7.35 -17.40 60.56
N LEU A 104 -6.98 -17.68 59.31
CA LEU A 104 -7.24 -16.81 58.15
C LEU A 104 -8.73 -16.70 57.84
N GLU A 105 -9.47 -17.81 57.90
CA GLU A 105 -10.92 -17.86 57.75
C GLU A 105 -11.60 -16.98 58.81
N ASN A 106 -11.21 -17.13 60.08
CA ASN A 106 -11.72 -16.33 61.17
C ASN A 106 -11.44 -14.83 60.95
N LEU A 107 -10.22 -14.46 60.57
CA LEU A 107 -9.87 -13.07 60.28
C LEU A 107 -10.75 -12.50 59.18
N THR A 108 -10.89 -13.22 58.06
CA THR A 108 -11.68 -12.82 56.90
C THR A 108 -13.16 -12.64 57.27
N LEU A 109 -13.72 -13.55 58.07
CA LEU A 109 -15.10 -13.45 58.56
C LEU A 109 -15.31 -12.26 59.49
N GLN A 110 -14.37 -11.98 60.40
CA GLN A 110 -14.48 -10.81 61.27
C GLN A 110 -14.41 -9.50 60.46
N PHE A 111 -13.60 -9.48 59.39
CA PHE A 111 -13.59 -8.37 58.44
C PHE A 111 -14.92 -8.19 57.74
N LEU A 112 -15.46 -9.25 57.14
CA LEU A 112 -16.75 -9.20 56.46
C LEU A 112 -17.87 -8.70 57.40
N ARG A 113 -17.88 -9.17 58.65
CA ARG A 113 -18.89 -8.77 59.65
C ARG A 113 -18.69 -7.38 60.21
N SER A 114 -17.51 -6.77 60.03
CA SER A 114 -17.28 -5.39 60.44
C SER A 114 -18.07 -4.39 59.59
N SER A 115 -18.36 -4.74 58.34
CA SER A 115 -19.26 -4.02 57.45
C SER A 115 -19.88 -4.99 56.45
N LEU A 116 -21.11 -5.43 56.70
CA LEU A 116 -21.77 -6.46 55.90
C LEU A 116 -22.46 -5.86 54.67
N ASP A 117 -21.64 -5.39 53.73
CA ASP A 117 -22.09 -4.74 52.50
C ASP A 117 -21.26 -5.18 51.28
N PRO A 118 -21.73 -4.91 50.05
CA PRO A 118 -21.00 -5.27 48.84
C PRO A 118 -19.58 -4.71 48.75
N ALA A 119 -19.31 -3.51 49.28
CA ALA A 119 -17.99 -2.88 49.19
C ALA A 119 -16.96 -3.67 50.01
N MET A 120 -17.34 -4.19 51.19
CA MET A 120 -16.46 -5.06 51.98
C MET A 120 -16.13 -6.37 51.25
N VAL A 121 -17.10 -6.97 50.55
CA VAL A 121 -16.86 -8.16 49.72
C VAL A 121 -15.85 -7.84 48.61
N ASP A 122 -15.96 -6.67 47.99
CA ASP A 122 -15.04 -6.22 46.94
C ASP A 122 -13.61 -5.96 47.45
N ILE A 123 -13.47 -5.40 48.66
CA ILE A 123 -12.18 -5.23 49.34
C ILE A 123 -11.54 -6.61 49.57
N ILE A 124 -12.27 -7.54 50.20
CA ILE A 124 -11.75 -8.88 50.49
C ILE A 124 -11.36 -9.59 49.18
N PHE A 125 -12.23 -9.54 48.18
CA PHE A 125 -11.96 -10.14 46.87
C PHE A 125 -10.71 -9.56 46.20
N SER A 126 -10.54 -8.25 46.24
CA SER A 126 -9.37 -7.56 45.69
C SER A 126 -8.08 -7.98 46.38
N GLN A 127 -8.09 -8.14 47.70
CA GLN A 127 -6.94 -8.60 48.49
C GLN A 127 -6.59 -10.07 48.23
N LEU A 128 -7.56 -10.91 47.85
CA LEU A 128 -7.34 -12.31 47.52
C LEU A 128 -6.84 -12.53 46.08
N GLN A 129 -7.05 -11.58 45.17
CA GLN A 129 -6.75 -11.74 43.74
C GLN A 129 -5.27 -12.09 43.44
N PRO A 130 -4.25 -11.45 44.06
CA PRO A 130 -2.85 -11.79 43.80
C PRO A 130 -2.55 -13.27 44.13
N TRP A 131 -3.17 -13.78 45.20
CA TRP A 131 -2.98 -15.14 45.70
C TRP A 131 -3.73 -16.18 44.87
N ALA A 132 -4.90 -15.82 44.33
CA ALA A 132 -5.60 -16.63 43.35
C ALA A 132 -4.79 -16.82 42.05
N ARG A 133 -3.74 -16.01 41.80
CA ARG A 133 -2.79 -16.16 40.68
C ARG A 133 -1.42 -16.67 41.13
N GLY A 134 -1.30 -17.16 42.37
CA GLY A 134 -0.06 -17.69 42.92
C GLY A 134 0.45 -18.91 42.14
N GLN A 135 1.77 -19.07 42.11
CA GLN A 135 2.44 -20.18 41.42
C GLN A 135 2.09 -21.53 42.05
N GLU A 136 1.92 -21.56 43.37
CA GLU A 136 1.64 -22.78 44.12
C GLU A 136 0.14 -23.07 44.18
N GLY A 137 -0.25 -24.32 43.91
CA GLY A 137 -1.63 -24.80 43.99
C GLY A 137 -2.30 -24.49 45.35
N PRO A 138 -1.65 -24.80 46.49
CA PRO A 138 -2.16 -24.46 47.81
C PRO A 138 -2.45 -22.96 48.03
N MET A 139 -1.65 -22.04 47.47
CA MET A 139 -1.95 -20.60 47.57
C MET A 139 -3.27 -20.26 46.88
N ARG A 140 -3.48 -20.78 45.67
CA ARG A 140 -4.71 -20.56 44.90
C ARG A 140 -5.93 -21.18 45.61
N ARG A 141 -5.75 -22.38 46.17
CA ARG A 141 -6.77 -23.06 47.00
C ARG A 141 -7.16 -22.22 48.21
N ALA A 142 -6.19 -21.76 49.00
CA ALA A 142 -6.46 -20.93 50.17
C ALA A 142 -7.24 -19.67 49.79
N ALA A 143 -6.80 -18.97 48.72
CA ALA A 143 -7.46 -17.78 48.25
C ALA A 143 -8.93 -18.02 47.85
N LEU A 144 -9.22 -19.09 47.10
CA LEU A 144 -10.59 -19.44 46.71
C LEU A 144 -11.42 -19.99 47.87
N THR A 145 -10.82 -20.68 48.84
CA THR A 145 -11.51 -21.10 50.07
C THR A 145 -11.97 -19.89 50.87
N LEU A 146 -11.09 -18.91 51.09
CA LEU A 146 -11.43 -17.66 51.77
C LEU A 146 -12.48 -16.85 51.00
N LEU A 147 -12.40 -16.84 49.67
CA LEU A 147 -13.41 -16.19 48.83
C LEU A 147 -14.77 -16.90 48.93
N LYS A 148 -14.80 -18.23 48.80
CA LYS A 148 -16.01 -19.04 48.98
C LYS A 148 -16.64 -18.80 50.34
N LEU A 149 -15.85 -18.79 51.40
CA LEU A 149 -16.30 -18.52 52.76
C LEU A 149 -16.91 -17.12 52.88
N THR A 150 -16.25 -16.12 52.29
CA THR A 150 -16.73 -14.73 52.27
C THR A 150 -18.09 -14.64 51.56
N LEU A 151 -18.19 -15.18 50.35
CA LEU A 151 -19.40 -15.14 49.54
C LEU A 151 -20.56 -15.92 50.20
N ALA A 152 -20.30 -17.12 50.72
CA ALA A 152 -21.31 -17.93 51.40
C ALA A 152 -21.84 -17.26 52.68
N THR A 153 -20.94 -16.66 53.45
CA THR A 153 -21.31 -15.95 54.68
C THR A 153 -22.09 -14.69 54.35
N PHE A 154 -21.61 -13.90 53.38
CA PHE A 154 -22.30 -12.71 52.91
C PHE A 154 -23.73 -13.04 52.44
N PHE A 155 -23.89 -14.03 51.57
CA PHE A 155 -25.18 -14.46 51.06
C PHE A 155 -26.17 -14.87 52.17
N ARG A 156 -25.67 -15.51 53.23
CA ARG A 156 -26.46 -16.00 54.37
C ARG A 156 -26.82 -14.89 55.35
N GLU A 157 -25.87 -14.02 55.68
CA GLU A 157 -26.00 -13.07 56.79
C GLU A 157 -26.50 -11.70 56.33
N VAL A 158 -26.34 -11.32 55.05
CA VAL A 158 -26.77 -10.00 54.58
C VAL A 158 -28.30 -9.91 54.50
N GLU A 159 -28.84 -8.84 55.08
CA GLU A 159 -30.25 -8.52 55.04
C GLU A 159 -30.57 -7.77 53.74
N PHE A 160 -31.59 -8.24 53.02
CA PHE A 160 -32.04 -7.63 51.77
C PHE A 160 -33.34 -6.89 52.03
N GLU A 161 -33.40 -5.60 51.68
CA GLU A 161 -34.63 -4.82 51.82
C GLU A 161 -35.73 -5.39 50.89
N PRO A 162 -36.91 -5.75 51.40
CA PRO A 162 -38.00 -6.26 50.58
C PRO A 162 -38.54 -5.19 49.63
N GLY A 163 -38.57 -5.49 48.33
CA GLY A 163 -39.33 -4.69 47.34
C GLY A 163 -38.56 -3.61 46.58
N ALA A 164 -37.25 -3.46 46.80
CA ALA A 164 -36.38 -2.58 46.00
C ALA A 164 -35.20 -3.37 45.42
N PRO A 165 -35.33 -3.95 44.20
CA PRO A 165 -34.20 -4.61 43.56
C PRO A 165 -33.04 -3.63 43.39
N THR A 166 -31.87 -4.03 43.90
CA THR A 166 -30.62 -3.28 43.82
C THR A 166 -29.60 -4.07 43.00
N ARG A 167 -28.41 -3.52 42.75
CA ARG A 167 -27.39 -4.18 41.92
C ARG A 167 -26.19 -4.60 42.77
N PHE A 168 -25.75 -5.84 42.56
CA PHE A 168 -24.42 -6.29 42.98
C PHE A 168 -23.42 -5.96 41.86
N GLY A 169 -23.04 -4.69 41.74
CA GLY A 169 -22.36 -4.13 40.56
C GLY A 169 -21.00 -4.76 40.21
N GLN A 170 -20.33 -5.39 41.18
CA GLN A 170 -19.06 -6.08 41.03
C GLN A 170 -19.20 -7.57 40.68
N GLY A 171 -20.43 -8.12 40.65
CA GLY A 171 -20.68 -9.54 40.46
C GLY A 171 -20.06 -10.10 39.18
N HIS A 172 -20.29 -9.46 38.03
CA HIS A 172 -19.74 -9.93 36.75
C HIS A 172 -18.24 -9.67 36.62
N ILE A 173 -17.71 -8.68 37.33
CA ILE A 173 -16.25 -8.45 37.43
C ILE A 173 -15.60 -9.60 38.22
N MET A 174 -16.24 -10.05 39.32
CA MET A 174 -15.80 -11.20 40.11
C MET A 174 -15.84 -12.48 39.30
N ILE A 175 -16.97 -12.77 38.63
CA ILE A 175 -17.11 -13.93 37.73
C ILE A 175 -15.96 -13.95 36.72
N ALA A 176 -15.72 -12.83 36.03
CA ALA A 176 -14.66 -12.71 35.03
C ALA A 176 -13.27 -13.06 35.56
N LYS A 177 -12.95 -12.65 36.80
CA LYS A 177 -11.68 -12.91 37.47
C LYS A 177 -11.58 -14.32 38.07
N ILE A 178 -12.70 -15.00 38.29
CA ILE A 178 -12.74 -16.40 38.77
C ILE A 178 -12.56 -17.39 37.60
N ILE A 179 -13.04 -17.07 36.39
CA ILE A 179 -13.00 -17.97 35.21
C ILE A 179 -11.63 -18.63 34.94
N PRO A 180 -10.48 -17.94 35.02
CA PRO A 180 -9.18 -18.58 34.80
C PRO A 180 -8.96 -19.80 35.70
N ARG A 181 -9.55 -19.81 36.90
CA ARG A 181 -9.45 -20.91 37.86
C ARG A 181 -10.42 -22.05 37.60
N CYS A 182 -11.46 -21.87 36.77
CA CYS A 182 -12.32 -22.96 36.31
C CYS A 182 -11.56 -23.97 35.42
N THR A 183 -10.46 -23.55 34.79
CA THR A 183 -9.54 -24.41 34.03
C THR A 183 -8.15 -24.48 34.66
N ASP A 184 -8.07 -24.33 35.98
CA ASP A 184 -6.83 -24.49 36.74
C ASP A 184 -6.25 -25.90 36.58
N PRO A 185 -4.91 -26.08 36.59
CA PRO A 185 -4.30 -27.41 36.58
C PRO A 185 -4.74 -28.29 37.76
N GLU A 186 -4.98 -27.73 38.95
CA GLU A 186 -5.38 -28.51 40.13
C GLU A 186 -6.91 -28.66 40.23
N SER A 187 -7.39 -29.89 40.40
CA SER A 187 -8.84 -30.18 40.46
C SER A 187 -9.54 -29.46 41.62
N ALA A 188 -8.93 -29.46 42.81
CA ALA A 188 -9.50 -28.79 43.98
C ALA A 188 -9.68 -27.28 43.76
N VAL A 189 -8.80 -26.64 42.98
CA VAL A 189 -8.94 -25.22 42.62
C VAL A 189 -10.10 -25.02 41.65
N ARG A 190 -10.28 -25.90 40.66
CA ARG A 190 -11.42 -25.85 39.74
C ARG A 190 -12.76 -25.99 40.47
N ASP A 191 -12.86 -26.95 41.39
CA ASP A 191 -14.08 -27.18 42.16
C ASP A 191 -14.44 -25.96 43.02
N LEU A 192 -13.45 -25.37 43.70
CA LEU A 192 -13.63 -24.14 44.47
C LEU A 192 -14.01 -22.94 43.60
N ALA A 193 -13.46 -22.84 42.38
CA ALA A 193 -13.82 -21.79 41.44
C ALA A 193 -15.29 -21.89 41.02
N ILE A 194 -15.76 -23.10 40.70
CA ILE A 194 -17.17 -23.36 40.38
C ILE A 194 -18.07 -23.05 41.57
N ASP A 195 -17.69 -23.43 42.79
CA ASP A 195 -18.42 -23.05 44.00
C ASP A 195 -18.53 -21.53 44.17
N CYS A 196 -17.44 -20.80 43.93
CA CYS A 196 -17.44 -19.34 43.99
C CYS A 196 -18.35 -18.75 42.91
N LEU A 197 -18.33 -19.25 41.68
CA LEU A 197 -19.22 -18.80 40.61
C LEU A 197 -20.70 -19.01 40.98
N SER A 198 -21.04 -20.19 41.49
CA SER A 198 -22.39 -20.52 41.97
C SER A 198 -22.85 -19.57 43.07
N LEU A 199 -21.97 -19.20 44.01
CA LEU A 199 -22.29 -18.24 45.07
C LEU A 199 -22.48 -16.82 44.53
N VAL A 200 -21.62 -16.36 43.61
CA VAL A 200 -21.75 -15.02 43.01
C VAL A 200 -23.05 -14.91 42.22
N LEU A 201 -23.42 -15.92 41.42
CA LEU A 201 -24.70 -15.94 40.70
C LEU A 201 -25.89 -15.91 41.64
N ASN A 202 -25.86 -16.67 42.74
CA ASN A 202 -26.91 -16.60 43.76
C ASN A 202 -27.03 -15.22 44.40
N ILE A 203 -25.90 -14.57 44.72
CA ILE A 203 -25.90 -13.20 45.25
C ILE A 203 -26.51 -12.23 44.23
N ILE A 204 -26.08 -12.28 42.97
CA ILE A 204 -26.65 -11.45 41.89
C ILE A 204 -28.15 -11.67 41.79
N SER A 205 -28.62 -12.91 41.72
CA SER A 205 -30.04 -13.23 41.59
C SER A 205 -30.85 -12.75 42.79
N LYS A 206 -30.30 -12.82 44.00
CA LYS A 206 -30.94 -12.29 45.21
C LYS A 206 -31.04 -10.77 45.21
N TYR A 207 -30.00 -10.05 44.77
CA TYR A 207 -30.02 -8.59 44.58
C TYR A 207 -31.05 -8.14 43.53
N LEU A 208 -31.20 -8.92 42.45
CA LEU A 208 -32.19 -8.67 41.39
C LEU A 208 -33.63 -9.09 41.77
N GLY A 209 -33.83 -9.70 42.93
CA GLY A 209 -35.16 -10.12 43.41
C GLY A 209 -35.70 -11.40 42.75
N TYR A 210 -34.84 -12.21 42.11
CA TYR A 210 -35.25 -13.50 41.54
C TYR A 210 -35.48 -14.55 42.63
N SER A 211 -36.42 -15.48 42.38
CA SER A 211 -36.70 -16.58 43.30
C SER A 211 -35.55 -17.60 43.32
N GLY A 212 -35.43 -18.37 44.42
CA GLY A 212 -34.42 -19.44 44.49
C GLY A 212 -34.59 -20.53 43.41
N GLU A 213 -35.80 -20.71 42.87
CA GLU A 213 -36.06 -21.63 41.76
C GLU A 213 -35.48 -21.14 40.42
N TYR A 214 -35.34 -19.83 40.24
CA TYR A 214 -34.80 -19.23 39.02
C TYR A 214 -33.34 -19.67 38.77
N GLU A 215 -32.56 -19.80 39.84
CA GLU A 215 -31.12 -20.13 39.73
C GLU A 215 -30.87 -21.65 39.73
N LYS A 216 -31.82 -22.47 40.18
CA LYS A 216 -31.64 -23.91 40.41
C LYS A 216 -31.03 -24.65 39.22
N ASN A 217 -31.61 -24.48 38.02
CA ASN A 217 -31.11 -25.11 36.79
C ASN A 217 -29.68 -24.64 36.41
N SER A 218 -29.38 -23.37 36.68
CA SER A 218 -28.05 -22.80 36.41
C SER A 218 -26.98 -23.36 37.35
N LEU A 219 -27.35 -23.56 38.62
CA LEU A 219 -26.49 -24.16 39.63
C LEU A 219 -26.27 -25.66 39.37
N GLU A 220 -27.30 -26.39 38.97
CA GLU A 220 -27.19 -27.82 38.59
C GLU A 220 -26.22 -27.99 37.41
N LYS A 221 -26.29 -27.12 36.41
CA LYS A 221 -25.34 -27.10 35.28
C LYS A 221 -23.91 -26.77 35.72
N LEU A 222 -23.73 -25.79 36.61
CA LEU A 222 -22.40 -25.48 37.14
C LEU A 222 -21.82 -26.67 37.91
N GLU A 223 -22.63 -27.34 38.72
CA GLU A 223 -22.18 -28.48 39.51
C GLU A 223 -21.71 -29.65 38.62
N SER A 224 -22.38 -29.91 37.50
CA SER A 224 -21.93 -30.93 36.54
C SER A 224 -20.59 -30.59 35.88
N LEU A 225 -20.23 -29.30 35.78
CA LEU A 225 -18.97 -28.90 35.13
C LEU A 225 -17.72 -29.16 35.96
N LYS A 226 -17.83 -29.44 37.27
CA LYS A 226 -16.69 -29.70 38.16
C LYS A 226 -15.84 -30.87 37.67
N THR A 227 -16.48 -31.97 37.27
CA THR A 227 -15.80 -33.14 36.73
C THR A 227 -15.30 -32.92 35.32
N ASP A 228 -16.06 -32.18 34.50
CA ASP A 228 -15.90 -32.18 33.06
C ASP A 228 -14.82 -31.18 32.58
N LEU A 229 -14.65 -30.07 33.30
CA LEU A 229 -13.62 -29.06 33.00
C LEU A 229 -12.19 -29.57 33.25
N GLY A 230 -12.03 -30.68 33.98
CA GLY A 230 -10.75 -31.38 34.16
C GLY A 230 -10.41 -32.40 33.08
N SER A 231 -11.30 -32.58 32.09
CA SER A 231 -11.09 -33.56 31.01
C SER A 231 -9.97 -33.14 30.05
N ALA A 232 -9.49 -34.11 29.25
CA ALA A 232 -8.44 -33.86 28.26
C ALA A 232 -8.87 -32.85 27.17
N ASP A 233 -10.17 -32.76 26.89
CA ASP A 233 -10.75 -31.76 25.99
C ASP A 233 -11.90 -31.01 26.71
N PRO A 234 -11.61 -29.86 27.35
CA PRO A 234 -12.60 -29.08 28.08
C PRO A 234 -13.49 -28.22 27.16
N THR A 235 -13.46 -28.39 25.83
CA THR A 235 -14.15 -27.51 24.89
C THR A 235 -15.67 -27.50 25.09
N ALA A 236 -16.33 -28.66 25.15
CA ALA A 236 -17.78 -28.72 25.35
C ALA A 236 -18.23 -28.16 26.72
N PRO A 237 -17.57 -28.52 27.85
CA PRO A 237 -17.83 -27.89 29.14
C PRO A 237 -17.63 -26.37 29.15
N LEU A 238 -16.61 -25.87 28.45
CA LEU A 238 -16.38 -24.42 28.31
C LEU A 238 -17.46 -23.73 27.47
N ILE A 239 -18.00 -24.39 26.44
CA ILE A 239 -19.15 -23.87 25.69
C ILE A 239 -20.37 -23.75 26.60
N GLU A 240 -20.64 -24.77 27.42
CA GLU A 240 -21.75 -24.74 28.37
C GLU A 240 -21.57 -23.63 29.42
N LEU A 241 -20.37 -23.50 30.00
CA LEU A 241 -20.04 -22.41 30.92
C LEU A 241 -20.27 -21.04 30.25
N ALA A 242 -19.75 -20.82 29.06
CA ALA A 242 -19.90 -19.55 28.35
C ALA A 242 -21.36 -19.25 27.99
N ASN A 243 -22.15 -20.25 27.59
CA ASN A 243 -23.58 -20.09 27.33
C ASN A 243 -24.34 -19.71 28.59
N LEU A 244 -24.01 -20.31 29.72
CA LEU A 244 -24.59 -19.97 31.01
C LEU A 244 -24.28 -18.52 31.37
N LEU A 245 -23.00 -18.12 31.30
CA LEU A 245 -22.57 -16.75 31.59
C LEU A 245 -23.22 -15.74 30.66
N ASN A 246 -23.35 -16.05 29.36
CA ASN A 246 -24.07 -15.21 28.39
C ASN A 246 -25.52 -14.99 28.79
N SER A 247 -26.21 -16.02 29.29
CA SER A 247 -27.61 -15.94 29.72
C SER A 247 -27.81 -15.16 31.02
N LYS A 248 -26.79 -15.14 31.89
CA LYS A 248 -26.85 -14.54 33.24
C LYS A 248 -26.21 -13.16 33.35
N THR A 249 -25.52 -12.70 32.31
CA THR A 249 -24.90 -11.36 32.30
C THR A 249 -25.88 -10.34 31.73
N PRO A 250 -26.28 -9.29 32.46
CA PRO A 250 -27.08 -8.21 31.88
C PRO A 250 -26.31 -7.45 30.79
N THR A 251 -27.01 -6.89 29.80
CA THR A 251 -26.39 -6.07 28.73
C THR A 251 -25.55 -4.92 29.26
N SER A 252 -25.92 -4.29 30.39
CA SER A 252 -25.11 -3.23 31.00
C SER A 252 -23.73 -3.69 31.47
N ASP A 253 -23.58 -4.99 31.75
CA ASP A 253 -22.43 -5.53 32.47
C ASP A 253 -21.50 -6.36 31.57
N VAL A 254 -21.90 -6.62 30.31
CA VAL A 254 -21.09 -7.35 29.30
C VAL A 254 -19.73 -6.70 29.11
N TRP A 255 -19.68 -5.37 29.05
CA TRP A 255 -18.42 -4.65 28.95
C TRP A 255 -17.52 -4.91 30.16
N ALA A 256 -18.03 -4.67 31.37
CA ALA A 256 -17.26 -4.81 32.60
C ALA A 256 -16.75 -6.25 32.78
N PHE A 257 -17.56 -7.24 32.36
CA PHE A 257 -17.16 -8.63 32.28
C PHE A 257 -15.98 -8.83 31.32
N LEU A 258 -16.09 -8.40 30.05
CA LEU A 258 -15.06 -8.59 29.03
C LEU A 258 -13.75 -7.88 29.38
N GLU A 259 -13.84 -6.64 29.87
CA GLU A 259 -12.71 -5.84 30.34
C GLU A 259 -11.97 -6.56 31.48
N SER A 260 -12.71 -7.05 32.46
CA SER A 260 -12.15 -7.78 33.61
C SER A 260 -11.56 -9.14 33.17
N ALA A 261 -12.25 -9.88 32.30
CA ALA A 261 -11.83 -11.20 31.82
C ALA A 261 -10.53 -11.11 31.00
N ALA A 262 -10.34 -10.03 30.25
CA ALA A 262 -9.12 -9.80 29.46
C ALA A 262 -7.85 -9.80 30.32
N SER A 263 -7.94 -9.48 31.61
CA SER A 263 -6.80 -9.56 32.54
C SER A 263 -6.28 -11.00 32.77
N GLY A 264 -7.14 -12.00 32.55
CA GLY A 264 -6.80 -13.43 32.63
C GLY A 264 -6.06 -13.96 31.40
N LEU A 265 -5.98 -13.20 30.30
CA LEU A 265 -5.27 -13.62 29.09
C LEU A 265 -3.76 -13.79 29.32
N ASN A 266 -3.19 -13.08 30.30
CA ASN A 266 -1.81 -13.25 30.76
C ASN A 266 -1.75 -13.99 32.11
N ASP A 267 -2.67 -14.93 32.35
CA ASP A 267 -2.57 -15.81 33.51
C ASP A 267 -1.31 -16.71 33.40
N PRO A 268 -0.58 -16.95 34.51
CA PRO A 268 0.65 -17.76 34.49
C PRO A 268 0.43 -19.20 34.02
N PHE A 269 -0.79 -19.74 34.08
CA PHE A 269 -1.09 -21.11 33.66
C PHE A 269 -1.69 -21.14 32.25
N ALA A 270 -1.10 -21.97 31.38
CA ALA A 270 -1.53 -22.10 29.99
C ALA A 270 -3.00 -22.53 29.86
N THR A 271 -3.47 -23.50 30.66
CA THR A 271 -4.87 -23.98 30.65
C THR A 271 -5.86 -22.91 31.12
N SER A 272 -5.43 -22.05 32.06
CA SER A 272 -6.22 -20.94 32.58
C SER A 272 -6.33 -19.79 31.57
N SER A 273 -5.19 -19.38 30.99
CA SER A 273 -5.16 -18.33 29.96
C SER A 273 -5.91 -18.75 28.68
N SER A 274 -5.78 -20.02 28.26
CA SER A 274 -6.48 -20.52 27.09
C SER A 274 -7.98 -20.67 27.35
N GLY A 275 -8.38 -21.18 28.52
CA GLY A 275 -9.78 -21.28 28.94
C GLY A 275 -10.50 -19.93 28.96
N VAL A 276 -9.91 -18.90 29.61
CA VAL A 276 -10.52 -17.56 29.65
C VAL A 276 -10.58 -16.93 28.25
N SER A 277 -9.56 -17.11 27.42
CA SER A 277 -9.56 -16.61 26.03
C SER A 277 -10.68 -17.23 25.19
N PHE A 278 -10.98 -18.52 25.42
CA PHE A 278 -12.06 -19.23 24.75
C PHE A 278 -13.43 -18.72 25.20
N VAL A 279 -13.64 -18.53 26.50
CA VAL A 279 -14.88 -17.93 27.03
C VAL A 279 -15.10 -16.52 26.49
N ILE A 280 -14.07 -15.67 26.45
CA ILE A 280 -14.13 -14.33 25.85
C ILE A 280 -14.60 -14.42 24.39
N CYS A 281 -14.03 -15.33 23.59
CA CYS A 281 -14.45 -15.52 22.20
C CYS A 281 -15.93 -15.92 22.08
N LEU A 282 -16.42 -16.82 22.91
CA LEU A 282 -17.82 -17.24 22.87
C LEU A 282 -18.79 -16.12 23.28
N VAL A 283 -18.41 -15.30 24.26
CA VAL A 283 -19.19 -14.11 24.63
C VAL A 283 -19.19 -13.10 23.47
N LEU A 284 -18.03 -12.82 22.88
CA LEU A 284 -17.92 -11.93 21.72
C LEU A 284 -18.73 -12.42 20.53
N LYS A 285 -18.75 -13.73 20.26
CA LYS A 285 -19.50 -14.31 19.15
C LYS A 285 -21.01 -14.08 19.26
N VAL A 286 -21.55 -14.09 20.48
CA VAL A 286 -23.00 -13.95 20.72
C VAL A 286 -23.38 -12.50 20.93
N ARG A 287 -22.55 -11.74 21.65
CA ARG A 287 -22.90 -10.43 22.23
C ARG A 287 -21.96 -9.30 21.85
N GLY A 288 -21.00 -9.53 20.95
CA GLY A 288 -20.02 -8.51 20.55
C GLY A 288 -20.64 -7.26 19.92
N GLY A 289 -21.83 -7.36 19.33
CA GLY A 289 -22.58 -6.21 18.83
C GLY A 289 -23.05 -5.23 19.93
N GLU A 290 -23.24 -5.71 21.16
CA GLU A 290 -23.71 -4.89 22.29
C GLU A 290 -22.66 -3.87 22.74
N ILE A 291 -21.37 -4.13 22.49
CA ILE A 291 -20.24 -3.28 22.91
C ILE A 291 -19.72 -2.33 21.82
N HIS A 292 -20.51 -2.05 20.77
CA HIS A 292 -20.07 -1.27 19.61
C HIS A 292 -19.43 0.10 19.94
N LEU A 293 -19.90 0.79 20.99
CA LEU A 293 -19.32 2.08 21.42
C LEU A 293 -17.91 1.95 22.02
N ARG A 294 -17.52 0.74 22.47
CA ARG A 294 -16.24 0.46 23.14
C ARG A 294 -15.42 -0.62 22.43
N THR A 295 -15.75 -0.95 21.17
CA THR A 295 -15.00 -1.94 20.38
C THR A 295 -13.51 -1.61 20.29
N LYS A 296 -13.17 -0.34 20.07
CA LYS A 296 -11.78 0.11 20.01
C LYS A 296 -11.04 -0.13 21.33
N GLU A 297 -11.66 0.24 22.46
CA GLU A 297 -11.07 0.08 23.79
C GLU A 297 -10.77 -1.41 24.08
N LEU A 298 -11.70 -2.31 23.75
CA LEU A 298 -11.47 -3.74 23.91
C LEU A 298 -10.39 -4.27 22.98
N LEU A 299 -10.36 -3.82 21.72
CA LEU A 299 -9.31 -4.20 20.77
C LEU A 299 -7.93 -3.77 21.29
N ASP A 300 -7.78 -2.53 21.73
CA ASP A 300 -6.53 -2.00 22.29
C ASP A 300 -6.09 -2.83 23.52
N MET A 301 -7.04 -3.24 24.37
CA MET A 301 -6.78 -4.14 25.50
C MET A 301 -6.30 -5.51 25.04
N LEU A 302 -6.97 -6.14 24.07
CA LEU A 302 -6.57 -7.45 23.54
C LEU A 302 -5.18 -7.40 22.91
N LEU A 303 -4.87 -6.37 22.14
CA LEU A 303 -3.55 -6.15 21.52
C LEU A 303 -2.47 -5.89 22.56
N PHE A 304 -2.78 -5.13 23.62
CA PHE A 304 -1.85 -4.93 24.74
C PHE A 304 -1.52 -6.24 25.44
N ARG A 305 -2.52 -7.10 25.67
CA ARG A 305 -2.34 -8.42 26.30
C ARG A 305 -1.55 -9.38 25.42
N LEU A 306 -1.83 -9.38 24.11
CA LEU A 306 -1.23 -10.25 23.10
C LEU A 306 0.31 -10.23 23.11
N LYS A 307 0.91 -9.06 23.38
CA LYS A 307 2.37 -8.86 23.47
C LYS A 307 3.06 -9.76 24.49
N ASN A 308 2.34 -10.15 25.55
CA ASN A 308 2.87 -10.92 26.68
C ASN A 308 2.24 -12.31 26.79
N VAL A 309 1.66 -12.84 25.70
CA VAL A 309 1.05 -14.18 25.68
C VAL A 309 2.04 -15.19 25.12
N GLU A 310 2.47 -16.13 25.97
CA GLU A 310 3.36 -17.23 25.57
C GLU A 310 2.60 -18.44 25.05
N CYS A 311 1.37 -18.69 25.54
CA CYS A 311 0.58 -19.85 25.16
C CYS A 311 0.04 -19.70 23.71
N PRO A 312 0.39 -20.62 22.77
CA PRO A 312 -0.05 -20.52 21.38
C PRO A 312 -1.57 -20.61 21.19
N GLN A 313 -2.25 -21.39 22.05
CA GLN A 313 -3.71 -21.52 22.03
C GLN A 313 -4.38 -20.21 22.42
N THR A 314 -3.91 -19.57 23.50
CA THR A 314 -4.37 -18.25 23.93
C THR A 314 -4.13 -17.20 22.85
N ARG A 315 -2.93 -17.19 22.22
CA ARG A 315 -2.61 -16.30 21.10
C ARG A 315 -3.61 -16.46 19.96
N ARG A 316 -3.87 -17.71 19.53
CA ARG A 316 -4.85 -18.02 18.47
C ARG A 316 -6.27 -17.59 18.83
N SER A 317 -6.69 -17.81 20.08
CA SER A 317 -8.00 -17.37 20.57
C SER A 317 -8.13 -15.85 20.57
N ILE A 318 -7.10 -15.09 20.99
CA ILE A 318 -7.14 -13.62 20.94
C ILE A 318 -7.30 -13.14 19.49
N LEU A 319 -6.55 -13.72 18.55
CA LEU A 319 -6.69 -13.40 17.12
C LEU A 319 -8.09 -13.72 16.59
N ASN A 320 -8.68 -14.85 16.99
CA ASN A 320 -10.08 -15.16 16.70
C ASN A 320 -11.04 -14.14 17.33
N GLY A 321 -10.75 -13.65 18.54
CA GLY A 321 -11.48 -12.56 19.18
C GLY A 321 -11.47 -11.27 18.35
N VAL A 322 -10.33 -10.92 17.74
CA VAL A 322 -10.24 -9.79 16.79
C VAL A 322 -11.14 -10.02 15.58
N CYS A 323 -11.15 -11.23 15.00
CA CYS A 323 -12.06 -11.55 13.89
C CYS A 323 -13.54 -11.45 14.28
N LEU A 324 -13.90 -11.89 15.49
CA LEU A 324 -15.26 -11.78 16.03
C LEU A 324 -15.66 -10.31 16.25
N LEU A 325 -14.75 -9.47 16.77
CA LEU A 325 -14.99 -8.02 16.85
C LEU A 325 -15.21 -7.41 15.47
N ALA A 326 -14.40 -7.79 14.48
CA ALA A 326 -14.56 -7.33 13.10
C ALA A 326 -15.89 -7.78 12.49
N SER A 327 -16.40 -8.96 12.86
CA SER A 327 -17.71 -9.45 12.38
C SER A 327 -18.88 -8.56 12.84
N HIS A 328 -18.72 -7.86 13.97
CA HIS A 328 -19.72 -6.92 14.49
C HIS A 328 -19.46 -5.46 14.11
N GLN A 329 -18.20 -5.02 14.10
CA GLN A 329 -17.78 -3.62 13.96
C GLN A 329 -16.51 -3.51 13.11
N ARG A 330 -16.59 -3.98 11.86
CA ARG A 330 -15.45 -4.06 10.93
C ARG A 330 -14.71 -2.75 10.75
N ASP A 331 -15.42 -1.65 10.50
CA ASP A 331 -14.79 -0.37 10.20
C ASP A 331 -14.00 0.16 11.38
N VAL A 332 -14.50 -0.05 12.61
CA VAL A 332 -13.80 0.32 13.84
C VAL A 332 -12.52 -0.50 14.01
N VAL A 333 -12.59 -1.83 13.82
CA VAL A 333 -11.44 -2.72 13.95
C VAL A 333 -10.38 -2.43 12.88
N THR A 334 -10.78 -2.34 11.62
CA THR A 334 -9.87 -2.06 10.49
C THR A 334 -9.21 -0.69 10.65
N SER A 335 -9.98 0.35 11.01
CA SER A 335 -9.45 1.70 11.25
C SER A 335 -8.47 1.73 12.43
N ALA A 336 -8.78 1.04 13.53
CA ALA A 336 -7.89 0.93 14.68
C ALA A 336 -6.59 0.20 14.33
N LEU A 337 -6.64 -0.94 13.62
CA LEU A 337 -5.43 -1.64 13.17
C LEU A 337 -4.59 -0.78 12.22
N LEU A 338 -5.22 -0.05 11.28
CA LEU A 338 -4.52 0.87 10.37
C LEU A 338 -3.87 2.06 11.08
N SER A 339 -4.33 2.44 12.27
CA SER A 339 -3.76 3.55 13.05
C SER A 339 -2.45 3.22 13.78
N HIS A 340 -2.04 1.95 13.79
CA HIS A 340 -0.81 1.52 14.46
C HIS A 340 0.45 1.95 13.71
N SER A 341 1.52 2.25 14.46
CA SER A 341 2.80 2.72 13.94
C SER A 341 3.38 1.81 12.85
N LEU A 342 4.01 2.40 11.82
CA LEU A 342 4.69 1.68 10.75
C LEU A 342 6.20 1.56 11.00
N PRO A 343 6.85 0.43 10.70
CA PRO A 343 6.26 -0.79 10.15
C PRO A 343 5.36 -1.50 11.18
N HIS A 344 4.31 -2.17 10.70
CA HIS A 344 3.47 -2.99 11.58
C HIS A 344 4.32 -4.08 12.25
N ASN A 345 4.16 -4.25 13.56
CA ASN A 345 4.83 -5.33 14.28
C ASN A 345 4.18 -6.70 13.97
N GLU A 346 4.77 -7.77 14.50
CA GLU A 346 4.27 -9.14 14.28
C GLU A 346 2.83 -9.33 14.77
N ASP A 347 2.45 -8.75 15.92
CA ASP A 347 1.10 -8.85 16.47
C ASP A 347 0.05 -8.24 15.54
N ILE A 348 0.29 -7.02 15.05
CA ILE A 348 -0.61 -6.35 14.10
C ILE A 348 -0.64 -7.10 12.77
N SER A 349 0.51 -7.60 12.30
CA SER A 349 0.55 -8.45 11.12
C SER A 349 -0.26 -9.74 11.31
N ASP A 350 -0.23 -10.35 12.49
CA ASP A 350 -0.99 -11.57 12.79
C ASP A 350 -2.50 -11.30 12.85
N CYS A 351 -2.93 -10.11 13.30
CA CYS A 351 -4.32 -9.69 13.18
C CYS A 351 -4.78 -9.61 11.73
N TRP A 352 -4.00 -9.01 10.83
CA TRP A 352 -4.32 -8.96 9.40
C TRP A 352 -4.37 -10.35 8.76
N LYS A 353 -3.43 -11.24 9.12
CA LYS A 353 -3.45 -12.64 8.69
C LYS A 353 -4.71 -13.37 9.17
N ALA A 354 -5.12 -13.16 10.43
CA ALA A 354 -6.32 -13.76 10.99
C ALA A 354 -7.59 -13.28 10.28
N LEU A 355 -7.69 -11.98 9.98
CA LEU A 355 -8.80 -11.42 9.19
C LEU A 355 -8.83 -11.97 7.76
N ALA A 356 -7.66 -12.18 7.14
CA ALA A 356 -7.55 -12.76 5.80
C ALA A 356 -7.86 -14.27 5.75
N ALA A 357 -7.73 -14.98 6.88
CA ALA A 357 -8.01 -16.41 6.96
C ALA A 357 -9.52 -16.74 6.93
N ASP A 358 -10.37 -15.80 7.34
CA ASP A 358 -11.83 -15.91 7.24
C ASP A 358 -12.32 -15.30 5.91
N SER A 359 -12.91 -16.10 5.03
CA SER A 359 -13.29 -15.65 3.68
C SER A 359 -14.29 -14.49 3.66
N THR A 360 -15.19 -14.41 4.65
CA THR A 360 -16.20 -13.36 4.75
C THR A 360 -15.57 -12.05 5.21
N GLN A 361 -14.68 -12.09 6.20
CA GLN A 361 -13.97 -10.92 6.68
C GLN A 361 -12.93 -10.45 5.67
N ALA A 362 -12.17 -11.38 5.09
CA ALA A 362 -11.17 -11.11 4.06
C ALA A 362 -11.73 -10.28 2.92
N THR A 363 -12.93 -10.63 2.45
CA THR A 363 -13.60 -9.91 1.35
C THR A 363 -13.95 -8.48 1.72
N ALA A 364 -14.65 -8.29 2.82
CA ALA A 364 -15.08 -6.96 3.23
C ALA A 364 -13.93 -6.06 3.71
N VAL A 365 -12.89 -6.64 4.33
CA VAL A 365 -11.67 -5.91 4.68
C VAL A 365 -10.90 -5.52 3.42
N LEU A 366 -10.74 -6.42 2.44
CA LEU A 366 -10.08 -6.10 1.18
C LEU A 366 -10.81 -5.00 0.41
N ASP A 367 -12.14 -5.03 0.36
CA ASP A 367 -12.95 -3.94 -0.23
C ASP A 367 -12.67 -2.60 0.47
N HIS A 368 -12.63 -2.57 1.80
CA HIS A 368 -12.28 -1.36 2.55
C HIS A 368 -10.86 -0.86 2.26
N LEU A 369 -9.88 -1.78 2.15
CA LEU A 369 -8.51 -1.42 1.77
C LEU A 369 -8.44 -0.87 0.33
N ILE A 370 -9.21 -1.43 -0.60
CA ILE A 370 -9.34 -0.95 -1.98
C ILE A 370 -9.94 0.46 -2.00
N ASP A 371 -10.98 0.73 -1.21
CA ASP A 371 -11.55 2.07 -1.10
C ASP A 371 -10.51 3.09 -0.61
N ILE A 372 -9.71 2.71 0.38
CA ILE A 372 -8.61 3.56 0.86
C ILE A 372 -7.57 3.78 -0.25
N LEU A 373 -7.13 2.74 -0.95
CA LEU A 373 -6.18 2.87 -2.07
C LEU A 373 -6.72 3.75 -3.22
N THR A 374 -8.05 3.75 -3.42
CA THR A 374 -8.72 4.49 -4.50
C THR A 374 -8.88 5.97 -4.16
N TYR A 375 -9.28 6.30 -2.92
CA TYR A 375 -9.73 7.65 -2.56
C TYR A 375 -8.79 8.41 -1.62
N ALA A 376 -7.81 7.75 -0.98
CA ALA A 376 -6.88 8.45 -0.11
C ALA A 376 -5.97 9.41 -0.88
N ALA A 377 -5.72 10.58 -0.31
CA ALA A 377 -4.70 11.48 -0.83
C ALA A 377 -3.32 10.78 -0.82
N PRO A 378 -2.52 10.87 -1.90
CA PRO A 378 -1.23 10.19 -1.98
C PRO A 378 -0.18 10.78 -1.02
N TYR A 379 -0.32 12.06 -0.67
CA TYR A 379 0.64 12.80 0.15
C TYR A 379 -0.01 13.47 1.35
N GLU A 380 0.78 13.72 2.40
CA GLU A 380 0.38 14.54 3.55
C GLU A 380 0.42 16.04 3.22
N GLU A 381 -0.49 16.83 3.80
CA GLU A 381 -0.58 18.28 3.55
C GLU A 381 0.57 19.09 4.20
N ARG A 382 1.31 18.52 5.17
CA ARG A 382 2.33 19.21 5.96
C ARG A 382 3.66 18.45 5.96
N GLY A 383 4.47 18.66 4.93
CA GLY A 383 5.88 18.25 4.95
C GLY A 383 6.73 19.17 5.86
N PRO A 384 7.82 18.66 6.49
CA PRO A 384 8.78 19.47 7.24
C PRO A 384 9.53 20.47 6.34
N HIS A 385 9.55 20.23 5.03
CA HIS A 385 10.11 21.11 4.01
C HIS A 385 9.07 21.31 2.89
N ALA A 386 8.96 22.54 2.37
CA ALA A 386 7.94 22.91 1.37
C ALA A 386 7.98 22.13 0.04
N ASN A 387 9.03 21.32 -0.20
CA ASN A 387 9.26 20.57 -1.44
C ASN A 387 9.40 19.05 -1.26
N GLU A 388 9.27 18.50 -0.04
CA GLU A 388 9.44 17.06 0.20
C GLU A 388 8.08 16.36 0.21
N ALA A 389 7.85 15.46 -0.75
CA ALA A 389 6.62 14.70 -0.83
C ALA A 389 6.63 13.58 0.23
N ILE A 390 5.82 13.72 1.28
CA ILE A 390 5.61 12.68 2.29
C ILE A 390 4.39 11.86 1.93
N VAL A 391 4.56 10.54 1.84
CA VAL A 391 3.46 9.60 1.56
C VAL A 391 2.45 9.62 2.70
N SER A 392 1.16 9.63 2.36
CA SER A 392 0.08 9.53 3.35
C SER A 392 0.23 8.29 4.26
N PHE A 393 0.24 8.49 5.58
CA PHE A 393 0.22 7.41 6.56
C PHE A 393 -0.85 6.36 6.30
N ARG A 394 -2.07 6.83 5.98
CA ARG A 394 -3.21 5.94 5.71
C ARG A 394 -2.94 5.05 4.49
N LEU A 395 -2.36 5.61 3.43
CA LEU A 395 -2.04 4.86 2.21
C LEU A 395 -0.96 3.80 2.49
N LEU A 396 0.13 4.18 3.16
CA LEU A 396 1.23 3.26 3.44
C LEU A 396 0.83 2.16 4.45
N SER A 397 -0.02 2.48 5.42
CA SER A 397 -0.56 1.51 6.38
C SER A 397 -1.46 0.49 5.69
N THR A 398 -2.29 0.91 4.72
CA THR A 398 -3.08 0.01 3.88
C THR A 398 -2.21 -0.93 3.04
N ILE A 399 -1.12 -0.43 2.47
CA ILE A 399 -0.17 -1.26 1.70
C ILE A 399 0.51 -2.30 2.61
N SER A 400 0.87 -1.92 3.84
CA SER A 400 1.41 -2.82 4.85
C SER A 400 0.39 -3.88 5.27
N ALA A 401 -0.86 -3.49 5.53
CA ALA A 401 -1.95 -4.40 5.86
C ALA A 401 -2.20 -5.43 4.75
N LEU A 402 -2.28 -4.96 3.49
CA LEU A 402 -2.45 -5.83 2.32
C LEU A 402 -1.30 -6.85 2.19
N LYS A 403 -0.05 -6.43 2.42
CA LYS A 403 1.12 -7.33 2.44
C LYS A 403 0.94 -8.44 3.47
N SER A 404 0.55 -8.10 4.69
CA SER A 404 0.31 -9.07 5.76
C SER A 404 -0.83 -10.04 5.43
N MET A 405 -1.92 -9.56 4.82
CA MET A 405 -3.03 -10.41 4.37
C MET A 405 -2.59 -11.42 3.30
N CYS A 406 -1.69 -11.02 2.38
CA CYS A 406 -1.11 -11.90 1.35
C CYS A 406 -0.24 -13.04 1.89
N LEU A 407 0.13 -13.04 3.18
CA LEU A 407 0.90 -14.12 3.80
C LEU A 407 0.06 -15.37 4.13
N VAL A 408 -1.24 -15.35 3.86
CA VAL A 408 -2.20 -16.42 4.15
C VAL A 408 -2.83 -16.90 2.85
N SER A 409 -2.87 -18.22 2.60
CA SER A 409 -3.34 -18.77 1.32
C SER A 409 -4.83 -18.57 1.06
N GLN A 410 -5.63 -18.43 2.12
CA GLN A 410 -7.09 -18.27 2.06
C GLN A 410 -7.53 -16.95 1.38
N ILE A 411 -6.66 -15.93 1.30
CA ILE A 411 -6.98 -14.65 0.62
C ILE A 411 -7.08 -14.80 -0.91
N SER A 412 -6.51 -15.88 -1.48
CA SER A 412 -6.28 -16.05 -2.91
C SER A 412 -7.55 -15.86 -3.75
N SER A 413 -8.65 -16.52 -3.40
CA SER A 413 -9.90 -16.45 -4.17
C SER A 413 -10.52 -15.05 -4.18
N CYS A 414 -10.48 -14.36 -3.04
CA CYS A 414 -11.00 -13.01 -2.91
C CYS A 414 -10.16 -11.99 -3.69
N LEU A 415 -8.83 -12.16 -3.63
CA LEU A 415 -7.88 -11.31 -4.33
C LEU A 415 -7.92 -11.55 -5.84
N GLN A 416 -8.06 -12.80 -6.30
CA GLN A 416 -8.26 -13.17 -7.71
C GLN A 416 -9.45 -12.43 -8.33
N ALA A 417 -10.58 -12.36 -7.62
CA ALA A 417 -11.77 -11.66 -8.10
C ALA A 417 -11.59 -10.14 -8.26
N ARG A 418 -10.60 -9.54 -7.57
CA ARG A 418 -10.32 -8.09 -7.56
C ARG A 418 -8.97 -7.74 -8.17
N PHE A 419 -8.23 -8.73 -8.67
CA PHE A 419 -6.83 -8.59 -9.02
C PHE A 419 -6.58 -7.48 -10.05
N PRO A 420 -7.35 -7.34 -11.15
CA PRO A 420 -7.11 -6.25 -12.11
C PRO A 420 -7.19 -4.85 -11.48
N HIS A 421 -8.12 -4.65 -10.55
CA HIS A 421 -8.29 -3.37 -9.87
C HIS A 421 -7.18 -3.14 -8.84
N VAL A 422 -6.88 -4.14 -8.00
CA VAL A 422 -5.77 -4.06 -7.02
C VAL A 422 -4.43 -3.83 -7.71
N PHE A 423 -4.19 -4.49 -8.84
CA PHE A 423 -3.01 -4.31 -9.68
C PHE A 423 -2.85 -2.86 -10.13
N CYS A 424 -3.92 -2.26 -10.69
CA CYS A 424 -3.95 -0.86 -11.08
C CYS A 424 -3.65 0.06 -9.90
N LEU A 425 -4.35 -0.11 -8.77
CA LEU A 425 -4.19 0.73 -7.58
C LEU A 425 -2.78 0.67 -7.00
N LEU A 426 -2.14 -0.49 -6.99
CA LEU A 426 -0.76 -0.62 -6.50
C LEU A 426 0.24 0.05 -7.44
N ILE A 427 0.06 0.00 -8.77
CA ILE A 427 0.91 0.75 -9.71
C ILE A 427 0.75 2.25 -9.51
N LEU A 428 -0.50 2.72 -9.36
CA LEU A 428 -0.79 4.13 -9.09
C LEU A 428 -0.15 4.59 -7.78
N ALA A 429 -0.32 3.81 -6.70
CA ALA A 429 0.30 4.07 -5.41
C ALA A 429 1.83 4.10 -5.51
N GLN A 430 2.44 3.10 -6.14
CA GLN A 430 3.89 3.01 -6.33
C GLN A 430 4.44 4.18 -7.15
N SER A 431 3.71 4.64 -8.18
CA SER A 431 4.10 5.80 -8.99
C SER A 431 4.23 7.06 -8.13
N CYS A 432 3.34 7.23 -7.15
CA CYS A 432 3.34 8.35 -6.20
C CYS A 432 4.46 8.24 -5.15
N MET A 433 4.95 7.04 -4.86
CA MET A 433 5.97 6.80 -3.85
C MET A 433 7.40 6.95 -4.37
N LEU A 434 7.60 7.10 -5.67
CA LEU A 434 8.92 7.27 -6.26
C LEU A 434 9.57 8.58 -5.77
N GLY A 435 10.65 8.44 -4.98
CA GLY A 435 11.37 9.56 -4.38
C GLY A 435 10.63 10.25 -3.23
N ALA A 436 9.53 9.67 -2.73
CA ALA A 436 8.75 10.19 -1.61
C ALA A 436 9.26 9.64 -0.27
N SER A 437 9.20 10.45 0.77
CA SER A 437 9.62 10.10 2.12
C SER A 437 8.50 9.40 2.89
N PRO A 438 8.82 8.51 3.85
CA PRO A 438 7.81 7.85 4.67
C PRO A 438 7.14 8.83 5.66
N PRO A 439 5.89 8.58 6.05
CA PRO A 439 5.21 9.34 7.09
C PRO A 439 5.86 9.06 8.44
N ILE A 440 6.34 10.11 9.10
CA ILE A 440 7.03 10.04 10.40
C ILE A 440 6.03 10.16 11.55
N HIS A 441 4.91 10.82 11.29
CA HIS A 441 3.81 10.98 12.24
C HIS A 441 2.72 9.96 11.94
N PHE A 442 2.07 9.50 13.00
CA PHE A 442 0.92 8.61 12.89
C PHE A 442 -0.15 9.06 13.90
N PRO A 443 -1.44 8.77 13.65
CA PRO A 443 -2.52 9.19 14.54
C PRO A 443 -2.34 8.52 15.92
N SER A 444 -2.20 9.31 16.99
CA SER A 444 -2.19 8.74 18.34
C SER A 444 -3.62 8.49 18.83
N ASN A 445 -3.86 7.36 19.50
CA ASN A 445 -5.10 7.11 20.22
C ASN A 445 -5.14 7.96 21.50
N GLY A 446 -5.71 9.17 21.40
CA GLY A 446 -5.91 10.08 22.53
C GLY A 446 -6.47 11.43 22.07
N ALA A 447 -7.32 12.06 22.89
CA ALA A 447 -8.12 13.25 22.55
C ALA A 447 -7.34 14.54 22.26
N ASP A 448 -6.01 14.51 22.20
CA ASP A 448 -5.19 15.67 21.87
C ASP A 448 -4.73 15.60 20.41
N GLN A 449 -5.54 16.17 19.51
CA GLN A 449 -5.16 16.50 18.12
C GLN A 449 -3.98 17.50 18.03
N LEU A 450 -3.36 17.86 19.15
CA LEU A 450 -2.32 18.89 19.27
C LEU A 450 -1.02 18.40 19.92
N SER A 451 -0.95 17.16 20.45
CA SER A 451 0.29 16.61 21.00
C SER A 451 0.94 15.60 20.05
N PHE A 452 1.78 16.09 19.16
CA PHE A 452 2.74 15.26 18.42
C PHE A 452 3.77 14.68 19.41
N VAL A 453 3.70 13.39 19.75
CA VAL A 453 4.68 12.68 20.60
C VAL A 453 5.04 11.35 19.94
N PRO A 454 6.17 10.74 20.33
CA PRO A 454 7.48 10.86 19.68
C PRO A 454 7.57 10.09 18.34
N VAL A 455 8.42 10.64 17.48
CA VAL A 455 8.97 10.07 16.25
C VAL A 455 9.23 8.54 16.36
N ASN A 456 8.50 7.73 15.58
CA ASN A 456 8.88 6.34 15.39
C ASN A 456 10.20 6.29 14.62
N ARG A 457 11.32 6.03 15.31
CA ARG A 457 12.65 6.01 14.68
C ARG A 457 12.77 4.96 13.57
N GLU A 458 12.01 3.86 13.67
CA GLU A 458 12.00 2.83 12.62
C GLU A 458 11.31 3.32 11.35
N ALA A 459 10.41 4.31 11.43
CA ALA A 459 9.73 4.86 10.26
C ALA A 459 10.70 5.53 9.27
N TYR A 460 11.81 6.11 9.74
CA TYR A 460 12.84 6.70 8.87
C TYR A 460 13.57 5.70 7.99
N ARG A 461 13.58 4.42 8.38
CA ARG A 461 14.23 3.35 7.61
C ARG A 461 13.32 2.79 6.53
N LEU A 462 12.04 3.20 6.52
CA LEU A 462 11.09 2.72 5.54
C LEU A 462 11.36 3.36 4.18
N ASN A 463 11.27 2.54 3.14
CA ASN A 463 11.21 2.97 1.77
C ASN A 463 9.78 2.69 1.24
N PRO A 464 8.90 3.70 1.14
CA PRO A 464 7.52 3.50 0.71
C PRO A 464 7.41 2.81 -0.66
N TYR A 465 8.28 3.17 -1.60
CA TYR A 465 8.33 2.57 -2.92
C TYR A 465 8.65 1.07 -2.84
N GLN A 466 9.65 0.69 -2.03
CA GLN A 466 10.00 -0.72 -1.84
C GLN A 466 8.90 -1.50 -1.11
N MET A 467 8.25 -0.89 -0.11
CA MET A 467 7.12 -1.52 0.59
C MET A 467 5.98 -1.83 -0.38
N CYS A 468 5.60 -0.87 -1.24
CA CYS A 468 4.57 -1.07 -2.25
C CYS A 468 4.99 -2.13 -3.28
N ALA A 469 6.25 -2.11 -3.73
CA ALA A 469 6.78 -3.12 -4.65
C ALA A 469 6.73 -4.53 -4.03
N ASP A 470 7.12 -4.69 -2.75
CA ASP A 470 7.03 -5.99 -2.08
C ASP A 470 5.58 -6.46 -1.93
N THR A 471 4.66 -5.56 -1.57
CA THR A 471 3.22 -5.87 -1.51
C THR A 471 2.70 -6.34 -2.87
N PHE A 472 3.12 -5.66 -3.94
CA PHE A 472 2.76 -6.05 -5.30
C PHE A 472 3.22 -7.47 -5.65
N LYS A 473 4.46 -7.83 -5.27
CA LYS A 473 4.98 -9.20 -5.41
C LYS A 473 4.13 -10.20 -4.61
N SER A 474 3.83 -9.88 -3.35
CA SER A 474 3.01 -10.74 -2.50
C SER A 474 1.61 -10.96 -3.09
N VAL A 475 0.98 -9.93 -3.66
CA VAL A 475 -0.31 -10.04 -4.35
C VAL A 475 -0.22 -10.99 -5.55
N ILE A 476 0.80 -10.86 -6.39
CA ILE A 476 0.97 -11.75 -7.56
C ILE A 476 1.13 -13.21 -7.14
N VAL A 477 1.94 -13.48 -6.11
CA VAL A 477 2.13 -14.82 -5.55
C VAL A 477 0.83 -15.36 -4.96
N SER A 478 0.08 -14.55 -4.20
CA SER A 478 -1.21 -14.97 -3.62
C SER A 478 -2.26 -15.32 -4.68
N VAL A 479 -2.21 -14.69 -5.86
CA VAL A 479 -3.12 -14.96 -6.99
C VAL A 479 -2.65 -16.14 -7.85
N GLN A 480 -1.48 -16.71 -7.56
CA GLN A 480 -0.83 -17.81 -8.32
C GLN A 480 -0.48 -17.43 -9.76
N LEU A 481 -0.06 -16.18 -9.95
CA LEU A 481 0.39 -15.64 -11.24
C LEU A 481 1.90 -15.40 -11.26
N ASP A 482 2.67 -16.28 -10.62
CA ASP A 482 4.14 -16.22 -10.60
C ASP A 482 4.79 -16.05 -11.98
N PRO A 483 4.27 -16.64 -13.08
CA PRO A 483 4.80 -16.40 -14.42
C PRO A 483 4.72 -14.93 -14.88
N LEU A 484 3.86 -14.10 -14.29
CA LEU A 484 3.80 -12.66 -14.56
C LEU A 484 4.93 -11.88 -13.87
N MET A 485 5.62 -12.46 -12.88
CA MET A 485 6.70 -11.78 -12.17
C MET A 485 7.89 -11.45 -13.08
N GLU A 486 8.32 -12.40 -13.92
CA GLU A 486 9.48 -12.22 -14.81
C GLU A 486 9.22 -11.15 -15.90
N PRO A 487 8.09 -11.17 -16.64
CA PRO A 487 7.72 -10.11 -17.60
C PRO A 487 7.57 -8.72 -16.96
N LEU A 488 7.05 -8.65 -15.72
CA LEU A 488 6.81 -7.39 -15.01
C LEU A 488 8.08 -6.81 -14.37
N THR A 489 9.15 -7.59 -14.20
CA THR A 489 10.38 -7.15 -13.52
C THR A 489 11.62 -7.07 -14.42
N GLU A 490 11.71 -7.88 -15.48
CA GLU A 490 12.94 -7.99 -16.31
C GLU A 490 12.88 -7.29 -17.67
N HIS A 491 11.87 -6.45 -17.97
CA HIS A 491 11.72 -5.75 -19.26
C HIS A 491 11.82 -6.70 -20.48
N ARG A 492 11.38 -7.95 -20.34
CA ARG A 492 11.35 -8.95 -21.43
C ARG A 492 10.02 -8.90 -22.18
N HIS A 493 10.04 -9.34 -23.43
CA HIS A 493 8.82 -9.48 -24.22
C HIS A 493 7.80 -10.38 -23.50
N TRP A 494 6.56 -9.89 -23.41
CA TRP A 494 5.48 -10.65 -22.81
C TRP A 494 5.18 -11.87 -23.69
N THR A 495 5.24 -13.08 -23.13
CA THR A 495 4.86 -14.29 -23.86
C THR A 495 3.38 -14.19 -24.22
N ASN A 496 3.08 -14.08 -25.52
CA ASN A 496 1.75 -13.79 -26.02
C ASN A 496 0.82 -15.01 -25.82
N SER A 497 0.13 -15.05 -24.69
CA SER A 497 -0.92 -16.04 -24.37
C SER A 497 -2.30 -15.38 -24.38
N GLY A 498 -3.34 -16.15 -24.72
CA GLY A 498 -4.72 -15.64 -24.74
C GLY A 498 -5.17 -15.09 -23.38
N ASP A 499 -4.71 -15.71 -22.29
CA ASP A 499 -5.03 -15.32 -20.91
C ASP A 499 -4.37 -13.99 -20.50
N LEU A 500 -3.13 -13.75 -20.95
CA LEU A 500 -2.44 -12.49 -20.68
C LEU A 500 -3.13 -11.32 -21.36
N ASN A 501 -3.59 -11.50 -22.60
CA ASN A 501 -4.30 -10.45 -23.34
C ASN A 501 -5.65 -10.11 -22.68
N ALA A 502 -6.39 -11.12 -22.20
CA ALA A 502 -7.63 -10.91 -21.46
C ALA A 502 -7.39 -10.18 -20.12
N PHE A 503 -6.31 -10.51 -19.41
CA PHE A 503 -5.91 -9.81 -18.19
C PHE A 503 -5.54 -8.34 -18.47
N CYS A 504 -4.73 -8.09 -19.49
CA CYS A 504 -4.29 -6.75 -19.87
C CYS A 504 -5.46 -5.84 -20.25
N ALA A 505 -6.48 -6.38 -20.92
CA ALA A 505 -7.73 -5.66 -21.20
C ALA A 505 -8.45 -5.21 -19.92
N LEU A 506 -8.63 -6.11 -18.94
CA LEU A 506 -9.28 -5.78 -17.67
C LEU A 506 -8.51 -4.71 -16.89
N VAL A 507 -7.17 -4.78 -16.91
CA VAL A 507 -6.30 -3.78 -16.29
C VAL A 507 -6.38 -2.45 -17.03
N ALA A 508 -6.40 -2.46 -18.36
CA ALA A 508 -6.53 -1.24 -19.17
C ALA A 508 -7.82 -0.48 -18.83
N ILE A 509 -8.95 -1.18 -18.70
CA ILE A 509 -10.23 -0.60 -18.27
C ILE A 509 -10.09 0.03 -16.87
N SER A 510 -9.39 -0.65 -15.95
CA SER A 510 -9.17 -0.16 -14.57
C SER A 510 -8.32 1.12 -14.51
N PHE A 511 -7.44 1.37 -15.49
CA PHE A 511 -6.64 2.60 -15.59
C PHE A 511 -7.38 3.79 -16.22
N SER A 512 -8.55 3.60 -16.83
CA SER A 512 -9.24 4.64 -17.59
C SER A 512 -9.54 5.92 -16.77
N ASN A 513 -9.87 5.75 -15.48
CA ASN A 513 -10.09 6.87 -14.56
C ASN A 513 -8.79 7.60 -14.18
N ALA A 514 -7.67 6.87 -14.12
CA ALA A 514 -6.38 7.44 -13.74
C ALA A 514 -5.85 8.43 -14.79
N LEU A 515 -6.21 8.27 -16.07
CA LEU A 515 -5.90 9.23 -17.15
C LEU A 515 -6.44 10.63 -16.88
N LYS A 516 -7.53 10.76 -16.10
CA LYS A 516 -8.17 12.03 -15.75
C LYS A 516 -7.83 12.50 -14.32
N SER A 517 -6.90 11.82 -13.65
CA SER A 517 -6.54 12.15 -12.26
C SER A 517 -5.96 13.56 -12.15
N SER A 518 -6.25 14.26 -11.06
CA SER A 518 -5.58 15.51 -10.70
C SER A 518 -4.07 15.33 -10.49
N HIS A 519 -3.64 14.13 -10.11
CA HIS A 519 -2.24 13.80 -9.86
C HIS A 519 -1.49 13.43 -11.15
N GLN A 520 -0.47 14.22 -11.51
CA GLN A 520 0.37 13.99 -12.70
C GLN A 520 0.99 12.59 -12.72
N ARG A 521 1.40 12.04 -11.56
CA ARG A 521 2.01 10.70 -11.47
C ARG A 521 1.05 9.57 -11.81
N HIS A 522 -0.22 9.68 -11.41
CA HIS A 522 -1.26 8.72 -11.80
C HIS A 522 -1.52 8.76 -13.31
N ARG A 523 -1.65 9.95 -13.89
CA ARG A 523 -1.82 10.10 -15.34
C ARG A 523 -0.61 9.55 -16.10
N LEU A 524 0.60 9.84 -15.63
CA LEU A 524 1.84 9.32 -16.20
C LEU A 524 1.90 7.79 -16.18
N ALA A 525 1.59 7.16 -15.03
CA ALA A 525 1.60 5.71 -14.90
C ALA A 525 0.57 5.04 -15.84
N ALA A 526 -0.63 5.62 -15.94
CA ALA A 526 -1.68 5.11 -16.84
C ALA A 526 -1.27 5.19 -18.32
N VAL A 527 -0.72 6.34 -18.75
CA VAL A 527 -0.25 6.53 -20.13
C VAL A 527 0.96 5.64 -20.45
N ALA A 528 1.90 5.48 -19.52
CA ALA A 528 3.03 4.57 -19.67
C ALA A 528 2.56 3.11 -19.79
N PHE A 529 1.60 2.69 -18.97
CA PHE A 529 1.03 1.35 -19.07
C PHE A 529 0.36 1.13 -20.44
N TYR A 530 -0.45 2.09 -20.91
CA TYR A 530 -1.11 2.00 -22.21
C TYR A 530 -0.12 1.93 -23.37
N ALA A 531 0.95 2.73 -23.34
CA ALA A 531 2.00 2.68 -24.34
C ALA A 531 2.73 1.32 -24.34
N GLU A 532 3.00 0.76 -23.15
CA GLU A 532 3.65 -0.55 -23.01
C GLU A 532 2.75 -1.69 -23.51
N LEU A 533 1.43 -1.63 -23.28
CA LEU A 533 0.48 -2.62 -23.79
C LEU A 533 0.53 -2.73 -25.33
N ILE A 534 0.66 -1.59 -26.02
CA ILE A 534 0.81 -1.56 -27.48
C ILE A 534 2.15 -2.17 -27.87
N HIS A 535 3.24 -1.74 -27.23
CA HIS A 535 4.59 -2.21 -27.52
C HIS A 535 4.73 -3.73 -27.36
N GLN A 536 4.11 -4.30 -26.32
CA GLN A 536 4.11 -5.73 -26.03
C GLN A 536 3.07 -6.53 -26.84
N ARG A 537 2.26 -5.86 -27.68
CA ARG A 537 1.19 -6.47 -28.49
C ARG A 537 0.14 -7.21 -27.63
N ALA A 538 -0.13 -6.69 -26.44
CA ALA A 538 -0.94 -7.35 -25.41
C ALA A 538 -2.40 -6.85 -25.35
N VAL A 539 -2.81 -6.02 -26.31
CA VAL A 539 -4.09 -5.29 -26.24
C VAL A 539 -5.30 -6.10 -26.72
N GLY A 540 -5.08 -7.14 -27.54
CA GLY A 540 -6.16 -8.01 -28.02
C GLY A 540 -7.28 -7.25 -28.73
N ARG A 541 -8.52 -7.34 -28.20
CA ARG A 541 -9.73 -6.70 -28.77
C ARG A 541 -9.96 -5.27 -28.29
N ASP A 542 -9.29 -4.83 -27.22
CA ASP A 542 -9.54 -3.55 -26.55
C ASP A 542 -8.59 -2.44 -27.01
N LEU A 543 -7.97 -2.62 -28.18
CA LEU A 543 -7.01 -1.68 -28.79
C LEU A 543 -7.57 -0.26 -28.90
N ASP A 544 -8.85 -0.17 -29.26
CA ASP A 544 -9.58 1.09 -29.39
C ASP A 544 -9.71 1.86 -28.06
N VAL A 545 -9.86 1.16 -26.92
CA VAL A 545 -9.88 1.81 -25.59
C VAL A 545 -8.52 2.40 -25.27
N VAL A 546 -7.44 1.66 -25.54
CA VAL A 546 -6.06 2.10 -25.29
C VAL A 546 -5.70 3.28 -26.20
N ILE A 547 -6.01 3.21 -27.50
CA ILE A 547 -5.79 4.30 -28.46
C ILE A 547 -6.50 5.57 -27.99
N ARG A 548 -7.80 5.49 -27.66
CA ARG A 548 -8.54 6.64 -27.15
C ARG A 548 -7.92 7.23 -25.88
N GLY A 549 -7.44 6.38 -24.97
CA GLY A 549 -6.77 6.83 -23.75
C GLY A 549 -5.50 7.62 -24.04
N LEU A 550 -4.65 7.10 -24.94
CA LEU A 550 -3.43 7.79 -25.37
C LEU A 550 -3.75 9.11 -26.09
N THR A 551 -4.68 9.10 -27.04
CA THR A 551 -5.11 10.32 -27.76
C THR A 551 -5.68 11.36 -26.80
N SER A 552 -6.47 10.96 -25.79
CA SER A 552 -7.02 11.86 -24.78
C SER A 552 -5.96 12.49 -23.86
N SER A 553 -4.73 11.96 -23.86
CA SER A 553 -3.60 12.44 -23.06
C SER A 553 -2.68 13.40 -23.82
N LEU A 554 -2.90 13.61 -25.12
CA LEU A 554 -2.15 14.57 -25.93
C LEU A 554 -2.31 16.04 -25.50
N PRO A 555 -3.45 16.51 -24.98
CA PRO A 555 -3.56 17.87 -24.45
C PRO A 555 -3.03 18.03 -23.01
N ASP A 556 -2.32 17.05 -22.43
CA ASP A 556 -1.84 17.14 -21.05
C ASP A 556 -0.86 18.31 -20.85
N SER A 557 -0.94 18.94 -19.67
CA SER A 557 0.04 19.90 -19.19
C SER A 557 1.50 19.40 -19.24
N SER A 558 1.73 18.11 -18.98
CA SER A 558 3.04 17.47 -18.86
C SER A 558 3.58 17.01 -20.22
N LEU A 559 4.70 17.58 -20.66
CA LEU A 559 5.39 17.18 -21.90
C LEU A 559 5.82 15.71 -21.88
N LEU A 560 6.18 15.16 -20.72
CA LEU A 560 6.54 13.75 -20.59
C LEU A 560 5.36 12.82 -20.87
N ILE A 561 4.15 13.18 -20.41
CA ILE A 561 2.93 12.39 -20.64
C ILE A 561 2.62 12.39 -22.14
N ARG A 562 2.65 13.58 -22.76
CA ARG A 562 2.45 13.74 -24.20
C ARG A 562 3.45 12.93 -25.01
N ARG A 563 4.73 12.98 -24.64
CA ARG A 563 5.79 12.22 -25.30
C ARG A 563 5.53 10.72 -25.26
N ILE A 564 5.18 10.18 -24.10
CA ILE A 564 4.90 8.75 -23.94
C ILE A 564 3.63 8.36 -24.70
N ALA A 565 2.61 9.21 -24.71
CA ALA A 565 1.39 8.98 -25.49
C ALA A 565 1.68 8.89 -27.00
N LEU A 566 2.45 9.84 -27.55
CA LEU A 566 2.88 9.82 -28.95
C LEU A 566 3.74 8.59 -29.26
N LYS A 567 4.67 8.23 -28.37
CA LYS A 567 5.48 7.02 -28.50
C LYS A 567 4.60 5.76 -28.60
N GLY A 568 3.62 5.62 -27.70
CA GLY A 568 2.68 4.50 -27.69
C GLY A 568 1.84 4.43 -28.96
N LEU A 569 1.31 5.56 -29.43
CA LEU A 569 0.57 5.65 -30.70
C LEU A 569 1.46 5.29 -31.89
N GLY A 570 2.72 5.74 -31.91
CA GLY A 570 3.68 5.44 -32.97
C GLY A 570 4.10 3.97 -33.03
N SER A 571 4.07 3.24 -31.91
CA SER A 571 4.34 1.80 -31.87
C SER A 571 3.26 0.94 -32.53
N LEU A 572 2.11 1.50 -32.89
CA LEU A 572 1.09 0.80 -33.67
C LEU A 572 1.56 0.44 -35.09
N GLY A 573 2.61 1.10 -35.59
CA GLY A 573 3.24 0.74 -36.87
C GLY A 573 3.85 -0.67 -36.87
N ASP A 574 4.13 -1.23 -35.69
CA ASP A 574 4.69 -2.57 -35.52
C ASP A 574 3.62 -3.66 -35.32
N CYS A 575 2.32 -3.28 -35.35
CA CYS A 575 1.17 -4.18 -35.22
C CYS A 575 0.68 -4.71 -36.58
N ASP A 576 -0.24 -5.69 -36.58
CA ASP A 576 -0.86 -6.19 -37.82
C ASP A 576 -1.66 -5.04 -38.50
N PRO A 577 -1.36 -4.70 -39.77
CA PRO A 577 -2.06 -3.64 -40.50
C PRO A 577 -3.59 -3.77 -40.48
N ARG A 578 -4.12 -5.00 -40.41
CA ARG A 578 -5.57 -5.28 -40.33
C ARG A 578 -6.22 -4.76 -39.05
N GLN A 579 -5.47 -4.72 -37.96
CA GLN A 579 -5.96 -4.20 -36.67
C GLN A 579 -5.94 -2.68 -36.63
N LEU A 580 -5.09 -2.05 -37.45
CA LEU A 580 -4.90 -0.61 -37.52
C LEU A 580 -5.86 0.07 -38.51
N GLU A 581 -6.37 -0.66 -39.52
CA GLU A 581 -7.14 -0.08 -40.64
C GLU A 581 -8.29 0.84 -40.20
N ILE A 582 -9.05 0.48 -39.16
CA ILE A 582 -10.16 1.28 -38.64
C ILE A 582 -9.67 2.55 -37.91
N GLN A 583 -8.53 2.47 -37.21
CA GLN A 583 -8.03 3.50 -36.31
C GLN A 583 -6.97 4.41 -36.95
N ALA A 584 -6.41 4.01 -38.10
CA ALA A 584 -5.33 4.70 -38.79
C ALA A 584 -5.59 6.21 -38.98
N PRO A 585 -6.79 6.68 -39.42
CA PRO A 585 -7.02 8.11 -39.60
C PRO A 585 -6.93 8.91 -38.30
N SER A 586 -7.42 8.33 -37.19
CA SER A 586 -7.38 8.96 -35.87
C SER A 586 -5.95 9.05 -35.35
N VAL A 587 -5.20 7.95 -35.45
CA VAL A 587 -3.79 7.87 -34.99
C VAL A 587 -2.89 8.80 -35.81
N LEU A 588 -3.06 8.84 -37.14
CA LEU A 588 -2.29 9.74 -38.00
C LEU A 588 -2.55 11.21 -37.68
N ASN A 589 -3.81 11.60 -37.47
CA ASN A 589 -4.15 12.97 -37.06
C ASN A 589 -3.56 13.31 -35.68
N ALA A 590 -3.65 12.39 -34.72
CA ALA A 590 -3.09 12.55 -33.38
C ALA A 590 -1.56 12.78 -33.39
N LEU A 591 -0.82 12.02 -34.23
CA LEU A 591 0.62 12.25 -34.39
C LEU A 591 0.92 13.54 -35.16
N MET A 592 0.09 13.92 -36.13
CA MET A 592 0.20 15.20 -36.82
C MET A 592 -0.05 16.42 -35.92
N GLU A 593 -0.92 16.29 -34.92
CA GLU A 593 -1.11 17.28 -33.85
C GLU A 593 0.12 17.35 -32.95
N GLY A 594 0.80 16.21 -32.71
CA GLY A 594 2.07 16.16 -31.98
C GLY A 594 3.23 16.91 -32.64
N LEU A 595 3.10 17.28 -33.92
CA LEU A 595 4.04 18.14 -34.64
C LEU A 595 3.77 19.65 -34.45
N GLU A 596 2.64 20.03 -33.85
CA GLU A 596 2.31 21.45 -33.65
C GLU A 596 3.14 22.04 -32.49
N GLU A 597 3.78 23.18 -32.72
CA GLU A 597 4.54 23.89 -31.69
C GLU A 597 3.57 24.69 -30.81
N ASP A 598 3.38 24.26 -29.56
CA ASP A 598 2.45 24.92 -28.61
C ASP A 598 2.93 26.27 -28.05
N GLY A 599 3.96 26.89 -28.63
CA GLY A 599 4.51 28.18 -28.19
C GLY A 599 5.11 28.18 -26.77
N ARG A 600 5.35 27.01 -26.17
CA ARG A 600 5.99 26.85 -24.84
C ARG A 600 7.51 26.92 -24.99
N GLU A 601 8.19 27.53 -24.02
CA GLU A 601 9.64 27.74 -24.08
C GLU A 601 10.38 26.44 -24.40
N PRO A 602 11.36 26.47 -25.33
CA PRO A 602 12.18 25.33 -25.71
C PRO A 602 13.16 25.00 -24.56
N HIS A 603 12.64 24.42 -23.49
CA HIS A 603 13.43 23.63 -22.57
C HIS A 603 13.40 22.17 -23.02
N ASP A 604 14.43 21.40 -22.65
CA ASP A 604 14.83 20.04 -23.09
C ASP A 604 13.71 18.97 -23.29
N GLY A 605 12.47 19.23 -22.91
CA GLY A 605 11.32 18.33 -23.09
C GLY A 605 10.58 18.42 -24.44
N ASN A 606 10.53 19.59 -25.10
CA ASN A 606 9.68 19.78 -26.29
C ASN A 606 10.25 19.09 -27.57
N CYS A 607 11.57 18.98 -27.66
CA CYS A 607 12.17 18.20 -28.74
C CYS A 607 11.78 16.71 -28.67
N GLY A 608 11.49 16.19 -27.47
CA GLY A 608 11.08 14.81 -27.27
C GLY A 608 9.73 14.47 -27.90
N THR A 609 8.74 15.38 -27.84
CA THR A 609 7.40 15.13 -28.39
C THR A 609 7.40 15.13 -29.91
N VAL A 610 8.01 16.14 -30.53
CA VAL A 610 8.14 16.23 -32.00
C VAL A 610 8.87 15.02 -32.56
N LYS A 611 9.97 14.61 -31.92
CA LYS A 611 10.72 13.43 -32.32
C LYS A 611 9.85 12.17 -32.33
N GLU A 612 9.13 11.88 -31.24
CA GLU A 612 8.27 10.70 -31.14
C GLU A 612 7.09 10.76 -32.13
N ALA A 613 6.55 11.94 -32.40
CA ALA A 613 5.53 12.14 -33.42
C ALA A 613 6.05 11.81 -34.84
N LEU A 614 7.22 12.33 -35.21
CA LEU A 614 7.85 12.06 -36.51
C LEU A 614 8.22 10.58 -36.66
N GLU A 615 8.81 9.96 -35.63
CA GLU A 615 9.14 8.54 -35.65
C GLU A 615 7.88 7.66 -35.73
N GLY A 616 6.82 8.02 -35.01
CA GLY A 616 5.54 7.33 -35.09
C GLY A 616 4.92 7.39 -36.49
N LEU A 617 4.93 8.57 -37.11
CA LEU A 617 4.46 8.75 -38.49
C LEU A 617 5.31 7.95 -39.48
N LEU A 618 6.64 7.95 -39.30
CA LEU A 618 7.57 7.20 -40.14
C LEU A 618 7.33 5.69 -40.09
N ARG A 619 6.92 5.14 -38.93
CA ARG A 619 6.54 3.73 -38.79
C ARG A 619 5.15 3.42 -39.35
N LEU A 620 4.20 4.35 -39.24
CA LEU A 620 2.80 4.13 -39.64
C LEU A 620 2.54 4.34 -41.12
N VAL A 621 3.11 5.37 -41.75
CA VAL A 621 2.85 5.68 -43.17
C VAL A 621 3.09 4.48 -44.10
N PRO A 622 4.15 3.66 -43.93
CA PRO A 622 4.39 2.50 -44.79
C PRO A 622 3.38 1.34 -44.63
N VAL A 623 2.66 1.27 -43.51
CA VAL A 623 1.77 0.14 -43.18
C VAL A 623 0.28 0.47 -43.30
N VAL A 624 -0.06 1.76 -43.40
CA VAL A 624 -1.44 2.24 -43.62
C VAL A 624 -1.78 2.14 -45.11
N SER A 625 -3.07 1.99 -45.44
CA SER A 625 -3.52 1.89 -46.82
C SER A 625 -3.18 3.16 -47.63
N VAL A 626 -2.78 2.97 -48.89
CA VAL A 626 -2.36 4.06 -49.78
C VAL A 626 -3.39 5.19 -49.89
N PRO A 627 -4.72 4.91 -50.03
CA PRO A 627 -5.72 5.98 -50.07
C PRO A 627 -5.76 6.85 -48.82
N GLU A 628 -5.50 6.27 -47.64
CA GLU A 628 -5.48 7.01 -46.38
C GLU A 628 -4.28 7.96 -46.30
N VAL A 629 -3.11 7.48 -46.71
CA VAL A 629 -1.90 8.31 -46.80
C VAL A 629 -2.09 9.43 -47.81
N GLU A 630 -2.66 9.15 -48.99
CA GLU A 630 -2.94 10.14 -50.03
C GLU A 630 -3.78 11.32 -49.52
N ARG A 631 -4.81 11.06 -48.69
CA ARG A 631 -5.67 12.11 -48.14
C ARG A 631 -4.92 13.13 -47.30
N LEU A 632 -3.84 12.72 -46.64
CA LEU A 632 -3.06 13.56 -45.72
C LEU A 632 -1.69 13.96 -46.28
N ALA A 633 -1.25 13.39 -47.39
CA ALA A 633 0.13 13.48 -47.87
C ALA A 633 0.62 14.93 -48.07
N SER A 634 -0.16 15.78 -48.73
CA SER A 634 0.23 17.19 -48.96
C SER A 634 0.26 18.00 -47.66
N ARG A 635 -0.74 17.81 -46.78
CA ARG A 635 -0.79 18.48 -45.46
C ARG A 635 0.38 18.04 -44.59
N LEU A 636 0.73 16.75 -44.62
CA LEU A 636 1.85 16.23 -43.85
C LEU A 636 3.20 16.71 -44.40
N ALA A 637 3.40 16.70 -45.72
CA ALA A 637 4.61 17.22 -46.35
C ALA A 637 4.86 18.70 -45.99
N LEU A 638 3.81 19.54 -46.00
CA LEU A 638 3.89 20.94 -45.56
C LEU A 638 4.27 21.07 -44.08
N ARG A 639 3.68 20.24 -43.21
CA ARG A 639 3.93 20.28 -41.76
C ARG A 639 5.31 19.77 -41.35
N VAL A 640 5.89 18.86 -42.13
CA VAL A 640 7.18 18.24 -41.79
C VAL A 640 8.36 19.12 -42.20
N ARG A 641 8.19 19.96 -43.22
CA ARG A 641 9.26 20.82 -43.80
C ARG A 641 10.02 21.69 -42.79
N PRO A 642 9.39 22.38 -41.82
CA PRO A 642 10.13 23.20 -40.85
C PRO A 642 11.17 22.41 -40.05
N PHE A 643 10.95 21.11 -39.84
CA PHE A 643 11.85 20.25 -39.07
C PHE A 643 13.14 19.87 -39.80
N PHE A 644 13.29 20.22 -41.09
CA PHE A 644 14.55 20.04 -41.81
C PHE A 644 15.67 20.91 -41.23
N GLU A 645 15.31 22.02 -40.59
CA GLU A 645 16.28 22.94 -39.97
C GLU A 645 16.35 22.79 -38.44
N HIS A 646 15.74 21.73 -37.89
CA HIS A 646 15.75 21.49 -36.46
C HIS A 646 17.18 21.24 -35.94
N GLU A 647 17.51 21.64 -34.71
CA GLU A 647 18.87 21.56 -34.15
C GLU A 647 19.38 20.11 -34.03
N LEU A 648 18.51 19.20 -33.58
CA LEU A 648 18.85 17.77 -33.47
C LEU A 648 18.86 17.03 -34.81
N PRO A 649 19.96 16.35 -35.18
CA PRO A 649 20.04 15.56 -36.43
C PRO A 649 18.99 14.45 -36.53
N GLN A 650 18.60 13.82 -35.40
CA GLN A 650 17.59 12.76 -35.41
C GLN A 650 16.22 13.26 -35.85
N VAL A 651 15.85 14.50 -35.50
CA VAL A 651 14.60 15.13 -35.92
C VAL A 651 14.64 15.44 -37.42
N ARG A 652 15.75 16.03 -37.90
CA ARG A 652 15.95 16.27 -39.34
C ARG A 652 15.86 14.98 -40.14
N GLN A 653 16.55 13.93 -39.70
CA GLN A 653 16.54 12.62 -40.35
C GLN A 653 15.13 12.03 -40.40
N ALA A 654 14.41 11.99 -39.28
CA ALA A 654 13.06 11.44 -39.24
C ALA A 654 12.08 12.22 -40.15
N ALA A 655 12.16 13.55 -40.13
CA ALA A 655 11.36 14.43 -40.98
C ALA A 655 11.62 14.17 -42.48
N ILE A 656 12.88 14.12 -42.89
CA ILE A 656 13.26 13.90 -44.29
C ILE A 656 12.90 12.48 -44.75
N SER A 657 13.12 11.47 -43.88
CA SER A 657 12.70 10.10 -44.16
C SER A 657 11.17 9.98 -44.30
N LEU A 658 10.40 10.70 -43.49
CA LEU A 658 8.95 10.73 -43.60
C LEU A 658 8.48 11.38 -44.91
N LEU A 659 9.12 12.47 -45.34
CA LEU A 659 8.87 13.06 -46.66
C LEU A 659 9.14 12.06 -47.79
N ALA A 660 10.22 11.28 -47.70
CA ALA A 660 10.52 10.23 -48.67
C ALA A 660 9.40 9.17 -48.73
N GLN A 661 8.88 8.72 -47.58
CA GLN A 661 7.75 7.79 -47.54
C GLN A 661 6.48 8.35 -48.19
N LEU A 662 6.22 9.65 -48.04
CA LEU A 662 5.12 10.32 -48.72
C LEU A 662 5.30 10.33 -50.25
N PHE A 663 6.53 10.53 -50.74
CA PHE A 663 6.81 10.47 -52.17
C PHE A 663 6.65 9.04 -52.73
N ILE A 664 7.03 8.02 -51.96
CA ILE A 664 6.78 6.61 -52.32
C ILE A 664 5.28 6.36 -52.47
N ALA A 665 4.47 6.76 -51.49
CA ALA A 665 3.02 6.59 -51.53
C ALA A 665 2.34 7.42 -52.65
N GLY A 666 2.92 8.57 -53.00
CA GLY A 666 2.47 9.45 -54.08
C GLY A 666 2.77 8.96 -55.49
N SER A 667 3.79 8.11 -55.65
CA SER A 667 4.35 7.73 -56.94
C SER A 667 3.46 6.80 -57.77
N THR A 668 2.32 6.34 -57.27
CA THR A 668 1.40 5.44 -57.99
C THR A 668 -0.04 5.93 -57.98
N SER A 669 -0.28 7.17 -57.56
CA SER A 669 -1.59 7.62 -57.09
C SER A 669 -2.09 8.95 -57.64
N SER A 670 -3.38 9.22 -57.34
CA SER A 670 -4.07 10.47 -57.69
C SER A 670 -3.53 11.72 -56.97
N ALA A 671 -2.72 11.53 -55.93
CA ALA A 671 -2.06 12.60 -55.19
C ALA A 671 -0.75 13.10 -55.84
N SER A 672 -0.33 12.49 -56.95
CA SER A 672 0.93 12.77 -57.65
C SER A 672 1.14 14.26 -57.92
N ASP A 673 0.15 14.96 -58.48
CA ASP A 673 0.29 16.38 -58.87
C ASP A 673 0.52 17.29 -57.65
N ARG A 674 -0.24 17.05 -56.57
CA ARG A 674 -0.12 17.82 -55.31
C ARG A 674 1.21 17.56 -54.61
N LEU A 675 1.74 16.34 -54.71
CA LEU A 675 3.03 15.98 -54.13
C LEU A 675 4.20 16.47 -54.98
N ALA A 676 4.04 16.57 -56.29
CA ALA A 676 5.05 17.13 -57.17
C ALA A 676 5.31 18.63 -56.87
N GLU A 677 4.27 19.41 -56.52
CA GLU A 677 4.48 20.76 -55.95
C GLU A 677 5.30 20.74 -54.66
N GLN A 678 5.08 19.75 -53.78
CA GLN A 678 5.85 19.58 -52.55
C GLN A 678 7.30 19.15 -52.81
N VAL A 679 7.55 18.36 -53.86
CA VAL A 679 8.91 18.06 -54.32
C VAL A 679 9.63 19.35 -54.65
N HIS A 680 9.05 20.20 -55.50
CA HIS A 680 9.65 21.48 -55.83
C HIS A 680 9.87 22.32 -54.57
N ALA A 681 8.87 22.41 -53.68
CA ALA A 681 8.95 23.17 -52.43
C ALA A 681 10.09 22.73 -51.49
N THR A 682 10.49 21.45 -51.52
CA THR A 682 11.48 20.86 -50.61
C THR A 682 12.82 20.54 -51.27
N LEU A 683 12.91 20.60 -52.61
CA LEU A 683 14.11 20.23 -53.37
C LEU A 683 15.35 20.99 -52.91
N THR A 684 15.23 22.31 -52.73
CA THR A 684 16.37 23.12 -52.29
C THR A 684 16.89 22.66 -50.94
N SER A 685 16.04 22.54 -49.92
CA SER A 685 16.45 22.05 -48.60
C SER A 685 17.12 20.68 -48.67
N LEU A 686 16.55 19.72 -49.41
CA LEU A 686 17.12 18.38 -49.56
C LEU A 686 18.52 18.42 -50.19
N LEU A 687 18.72 19.25 -51.22
CA LEU A 687 20.03 19.42 -51.87
C LEU A 687 21.06 20.09 -50.96
N LEU A 688 20.65 20.97 -50.05
CA LEU A 688 21.58 21.59 -49.09
C LEU A 688 22.00 20.60 -48.00
N HIS A 689 21.09 19.74 -47.54
CA HIS A 689 21.37 18.73 -46.52
C HIS A 689 22.12 17.49 -47.07
N LEU A 690 22.21 17.31 -48.39
CA LEU A 690 23.01 16.23 -49.02
C LEU A 690 24.51 16.28 -48.69
N ASN A 691 25.02 17.43 -48.23
CA ASN A 691 26.42 17.64 -47.87
C ASN A 691 26.52 18.22 -46.44
N GLU A 692 25.71 17.68 -45.54
CA GLU A 692 25.80 17.90 -44.09
C GLU A 692 26.73 16.87 -43.42
N GLY A 693 27.26 17.19 -42.24
CA GLY A 693 28.13 16.31 -41.45
C GLY A 693 27.47 15.05 -40.87
N ASP A 694 26.15 15.00 -40.68
CA ASP A 694 25.48 13.80 -40.15
C ASP A 694 25.12 12.79 -41.27
N PRO A 695 25.70 11.58 -41.27
CA PRO A 695 25.49 10.61 -42.35
C PRO A 695 24.06 10.07 -42.42
N SER A 696 23.31 10.09 -41.32
CA SER A 696 21.92 9.61 -41.30
C SER A 696 20.98 10.57 -42.02
N VAL A 697 21.19 11.89 -41.85
CA VAL A 697 20.48 12.95 -42.57
C VAL A 697 20.80 12.87 -44.07
N VAL A 698 22.08 12.71 -44.43
CA VAL A 698 22.50 12.57 -45.84
C VAL A 698 21.84 11.35 -46.50
N ARG A 699 21.76 10.21 -45.80
CA ARG A 699 21.07 9.01 -46.31
C ARG A 699 19.58 9.28 -46.54
N ALA A 700 18.91 9.95 -45.59
CA ALA A 700 17.51 10.33 -45.73
C ALA A 700 17.29 11.28 -46.91
N CYS A 701 18.17 12.27 -47.13
CA CYS A 701 18.10 13.18 -48.29
C CYS A 701 18.26 12.44 -49.62
N LYS A 702 19.22 11.52 -49.72
CA LYS A 702 19.41 10.71 -50.92
C LYS A 702 18.16 9.89 -51.26
N LEU A 703 17.56 9.25 -50.25
CA LEU A 703 16.30 8.53 -50.41
C LEU A 703 15.18 9.48 -50.88
N ALA A 704 14.95 10.58 -50.15
CA ALA A 704 13.91 11.55 -50.51
C ALA A 704 14.05 12.08 -51.94
N LEU A 705 15.28 12.37 -52.39
CA LEU A 705 15.54 12.83 -53.76
C LEU A 705 15.30 11.74 -54.82
N ARG A 706 15.68 10.49 -54.54
CA ARG A 706 15.40 9.37 -55.44
C ARG A 706 13.90 9.16 -55.63
N GLU A 707 13.13 9.23 -54.55
CA GLU A 707 11.67 9.06 -54.58
C GLU A 707 10.95 10.31 -55.12
N ALA A 708 11.57 11.49 -55.03
CA ALA A 708 11.08 12.71 -55.65
C ALA A 708 11.21 12.71 -57.19
N GLY A 709 12.23 12.05 -57.75
CA GLY A 709 12.52 12.02 -59.19
C GLY A 709 11.32 11.61 -60.06
N PRO A 710 10.69 10.45 -59.81
CA PRO A 710 9.51 10.00 -60.56
C PRO A 710 8.31 10.96 -60.53
N LEU A 711 8.16 11.76 -59.47
CA LEU A 711 7.08 12.75 -59.35
C LEU A 711 7.36 14.01 -60.17
N LEU A 712 8.64 14.39 -60.33
CA LEU A 712 9.05 15.50 -61.20
C LEU A 712 8.77 15.19 -62.67
N ASP A 713 8.95 13.94 -63.09
CA ASP A 713 8.80 13.53 -64.49
C ASP A 713 7.32 13.53 -64.96
N ARG A 714 6.34 13.51 -64.05
CA ARG A 714 4.91 13.37 -64.36
C ARG A 714 4.14 14.69 -64.54
N ASN A 715 4.65 15.79 -64.01
CA ASN A 715 4.00 17.11 -64.04
C ASN A 715 4.16 17.84 -65.39
N ILE A 716 4.71 17.18 -66.40
CA ILE A 716 4.98 17.76 -67.70
C ILE A 716 3.81 17.41 -68.62
N GLU A 717 3.16 18.45 -69.17
CA GLU A 717 1.98 18.39 -70.03
C GLU A 717 1.94 17.17 -70.96
N GLU A 718 0.76 16.53 -71.07
CA GLU A 718 0.45 15.47 -72.02
C GLU A 718 0.86 15.88 -73.44
N GLY A 719 2.05 15.45 -73.88
CA GLY A 719 2.58 15.74 -75.22
C GLY A 719 4.07 16.07 -75.29
N THR A 720 4.73 16.40 -74.18
CA THR A 720 6.17 16.70 -74.18
C THR A 720 6.95 15.57 -73.52
N VAL A 721 7.65 14.75 -74.33
CA VAL A 721 8.53 13.70 -73.82
C VAL A 721 9.77 14.34 -73.20
N SER A 722 9.72 14.65 -71.90
CA SER A 722 10.96 14.77 -71.13
C SER A 722 11.47 13.36 -70.85
N ILE A 723 12.65 13.06 -71.37
CA ILE A 723 13.46 11.94 -70.88
C ILE A 723 13.69 12.29 -69.42
N GLY A 724 13.18 11.52 -68.45
CA GLY A 724 13.28 11.82 -67.01
C GLY A 724 14.73 11.91 -66.52
N ARG A 725 15.43 12.99 -66.89
CA ARG A 725 16.88 13.18 -66.79
C ARG A 725 17.27 13.47 -65.36
N VAL A 726 16.49 14.34 -64.69
CA VAL A 726 16.65 14.62 -63.26
C VAL A 726 16.42 13.36 -62.43
N SER A 727 15.33 12.64 -62.71
CA SER A 727 15.03 11.36 -62.06
C SER A 727 16.11 10.32 -62.29
N SER A 728 16.55 10.12 -63.53
CA SER A 728 17.66 9.22 -63.89
C SER A 728 18.96 9.59 -63.18
N MET A 729 19.26 10.89 -63.07
CA MET A 729 20.42 11.38 -62.35
C MET A 729 20.34 11.07 -60.85
N PHE A 730 19.18 11.27 -60.21
CA PHE A 730 18.97 10.91 -58.81
C PHE A 730 19.14 9.41 -58.58
N GLN A 731 18.55 8.57 -59.43
CA GLN A 731 18.65 7.11 -59.29
C GLN A 731 20.08 6.59 -59.50
N THR A 732 20.84 7.20 -60.41
CA THR A 732 22.20 6.74 -60.75
C THR A 732 23.26 7.25 -59.77
N HIS A 733 23.16 8.51 -59.33
CA HIS A 733 24.24 9.20 -58.62
C HIS A 733 24.00 9.41 -57.12
N LEU A 734 22.82 9.03 -56.59
CA LEU A 734 22.52 9.07 -55.16
C LEU A 734 22.32 7.67 -54.53
N PRO A 735 23.26 6.71 -54.70
CA PRO A 735 23.13 5.41 -54.05
C PRO A 735 23.09 5.57 -52.53
N GLU A 736 22.29 4.73 -51.88
CA GLU A 736 22.04 4.77 -50.44
C GLU A 736 23.35 4.76 -49.65
N GLU A 737 24.22 3.82 -49.97
CA GLU A 737 25.59 3.72 -49.45
C GLU A 737 26.59 4.22 -50.50
N GLY A 738 27.42 5.20 -50.13
CA GLY A 738 28.45 5.73 -51.02
C GLY A 738 28.77 7.21 -50.78
N ARG A 739 30.00 7.62 -51.10
CA ARG A 739 30.42 9.02 -51.02
C ARG A 739 29.94 9.78 -52.25
N LEU A 740 29.25 10.90 -52.04
CA LEU A 740 28.82 11.80 -53.10
C LEU A 740 29.90 12.86 -53.34
N ASN A 741 30.36 13.02 -54.59
CA ASN A 741 31.07 14.24 -54.95
C ASN A 741 30.04 15.36 -55.14
N TYR A 742 29.75 16.05 -54.04
CA TYR A 742 28.66 17.01 -53.96
C TYR A 742 28.74 18.12 -55.02
N LEU A 743 29.92 18.70 -55.24
CA LEU A 743 30.10 19.79 -56.20
C LEU A 743 29.82 19.33 -57.63
N THR A 744 30.38 18.20 -58.05
CA THR A 744 30.18 17.67 -59.41
C THR A 744 28.71 17.32 -59.63
N PHE A 745 28.11 16.60 -58.68
CA PHE A 745 26.70 16.25 -58.73
C PHE A 745 25.80 17.49 -58.84
N LEU A 746 26.00 18.49 -57.99
CA LEU A 746 25.18 19.70 -57.98
C LEU A 746 25.36 20.51 -59.27
N THR A 747 26.59 20.59 -59.79
CA THR A 747 26.89 21.28 -61.06
C THR A 747 26.16 20.67 -62.24
N ASP A 748 26.14 19.34 -62.34
CA ASP A 748 25.46 18.65 -63.43
C ASP A 748 23.93 18.67 -63.25
N LEU A 749 23.44 18.57 -62.02
CA LEU A 749 22.02 18.64 -61.71
C LEU A 749 21.44 20.01 -62.07
N VAL A 750 22.14 21.09 -61.75
CA VAL A 750 21.68 22.44 -62.03
C VAL A 750 21.54 22.71 -63.54
N LYS A 751 22.38 22.09 -64.39
CA LYS A 751 22.21 22.16 -65.85
C LYS A 751 20.90 21.51 -66.31
N LEU A 752 20.49 20.42 -65.66
CA LEU A 752 19.21 19.76 -65.92
C LEU A 752 18.05 20.60 -65.39
N ILE A 753 18.15 21.13 -64.16
CA ILE A 753 17.14 22.02 -63.55
C ILE A 753 16.92 23.27 -64.42
N ALA A 754 17.97 23.85 -65.00
CA ALA A 754 17.91 25.01 -65.88
C ALA A 754 17.11 24.77 -67.18
N VAL A 755 16.94 23.51 -67.59
CA VAL A 755 16.18 23.11 -68.78
C VAL A 755 14.81 22.57 -68.40
N ASP A 756 14.77 21.62 -67.46
CA ASP A 756 13.58 20.83 -67.16
C ASP A 756 12.70 21.48 -66.05
N CYS A 757 13.20 22.47 -65.32
CA CYS A 757 12.50 23.12 -64.19
C CYS A 757 12.70 24.65 -64.15
N GLU A 758 12.90 25.30 -65.31
CA GLU A 758 13.28 26.72 -65.38
C GLU A 758 12.32 27.65 -64.62
N GLU A 759 11.01 27.40 -64.71
CA GLU A 759 9.95 28.20 -64.06
C GLU A 759 10.05 28.21 -62.52
N TRP A 760 10.59 27.14 -61.94
CA TRP A 760 10.74 26.98 -60.48
C TRP A 760 12.00 27.64 -59.93
N ILE A 761 12.96 28.01 -60.78
CA ILE A 761 14.22 28.62 -60.36
C ILE A 761 13.96 29.97 -59.70
N THR A 762 13.22 30.86 -60.38
CA THR A 762 12.97 32.22 -59.88
C THR A 762 11.84 32.29 -58.85
N SER A 763 10.84 31.40 -58.98
CA SER A 763 9.67 31.39 -58.10
C SER A 763 9.92 30.70 -56.76
N ASN A 764 10.85 29.74 -56.70
CA ASN A 764 11.03 28.89 -55.52
C ASN A 764 12.50 28.60 -55.16
N TYR A 765 13.30 28.03 -56.06
CA TYR A 765 14.64 27.53 -55.68
C TYR A 765 15.63 28.64 -55.29
N LEU A 766 15.71 29.72 -56.06
CA LEU A 766 16.62 30.82 -55.80
C LEU A 766 16.23 31.61 -54.53
N PRO A 767 14.95 31.98 -54.30
CA PRO A 767 14.52 32.54 -53.02
C PRO A 767 14.78 31.62 -51.83
N ALA A 768 14.44 30.33 -51.95
CA ALA A 768 14.66 29.35 -50.88
C ALA A 768 16.14 29.18 -50.56
N ALA A 769 17.01 29.04 -51.56
CA ALA A 769 18.45 28.91 -51.32
C ALA A 769 19.03 30.18 -50.68
N THR A 770 18.54 31.36 -51.06
CA THR A 770 18.96 32.63 -50.46
C THR A 770 18.53 32.77 -49.00
N SER A 771 17.39 32.21 -48.58
CA SER A 771 16.98 32.27 -47.16
C SER A 771 17.94 31.52 -46.23
N TYR A 772 18.58 30.45 -46.72
CA TYR A 772 19.60 29.69 -45.99
C TYR A 772 20.89 30.47 -45.72
N PHE A 773 21.12 31.63 -46.34
CA PHE A 773 22.28 32.47 -46.00
C PHE A 773 22.28 32.95 -44.55
N LYS A 774 21.11 32.91 -43.88
CA LYS A 774 20.95 33.25 -42.47
C LYS A 774 20.86 32.03 -41.56
N SER A 775 20.98 30.80 -42.10
CA SER A 775 20.88 29.58 -41.31
C SER A 775 21.92 29.56 -40.18
N PRO A 776 21.58 29.06 -38.98
CA PRO A 776 22.57 28.90 -37.90
C PRO A 776 23.69 27.93 -38.28
N ALA A 777 23.40 26.93 -39.14
CA ALA A 777 24.34 25.91 -39.57
C ALA A 777 25.29 26.43 -40.68
N PRO A 778 26.62 26.52 -40.44
CA PRO A 778 27.55 27.05 -41.42
C PRO A 778 27.68 26.18 -42.68
N GLU A 779 27.49 24.87 -42.56
CA GLU A 779 27.49 23.95 -43.71
C GLU A 779 26.36 24.27 -44.69
N LEU A 780 25.14 24.51 -44.17
CA LEU A 780 24.00 24.89 -45.00
C LEU A 780 24.19 26.27 -45.63
N ARG A 781 24.77 27.24 -44.91
CA ARG A 781 25.13 28.55 -45.50
C ARG A 781 26.10 28.40 -46.67
N ALA A 782 27.12 27.55 -46.52
CA ALA A 782 28.12 27.29 -47.56
C ALA A 782 27.51 26.56 -48.77
N ASN A 783 26.71 25.52 -48.54
CA ASN A 783 26.02 24.77 -49.59
C ASN A 783 25.02 25.67 -50.33
N ALA A 784 24.31 26.55 -49.62
CA ALA A 784 23.38 27.51 -50.20
C ALA A 784 24.09 28.51 -51.12
N ALA A 785 25.21 29.08 -50.67
CA ALA A 785 26.00 30.00 -51.50
C ALA A 785 26.43 29.34 -52.81
N LEU A 786 26.97 28.12 -52.74
CA LEU A 786 27.36 27.34 -53.90
C LEU A 786 26.18 27.07 -54.85
N PHE A 787 25.04 26.61 -54.31
CA PHE A 787 23.86 26.29 -55.11
C PHE A 787 23.29 27.52 -55.82
N VAL A 788 23.24 28.67 -55.14
CA VAL A 788 22.84 29.96 -55.73
C VAL A 788 23.76 30.37 -56.87
N GLY A 789 25.08 30.28 -56.68
CA GLY A 789 26.06 30.59 -57.73
C GLY A 789 25.89 29.72 -58.97
N LEU A 790 25.69 28.42 -58.77
CA LEU A 790 25.44 27.47 -59.88
C LEU A 790 24.12 27.76 -60.60
N LEU A 791 23.01 28.01 -59.87
CA LEU A 791 21.70 28.31 -60.47
C LEU A 791 21.75 29.56 -61.35
N CYS A 792 22.39 30.63 -60.86
CA CYS A 792 22.54 31.86 -61.61
C CYS A 792 23.49 31.72 -62.81
N GLY A 793 24.56 30.92 -62.70
CA GLY A 793 25.49 30.68 -63.81
C GLY A 793 24.93 29.77 -64.91
N ALA A 794 24.02 28.86 -64.58
CA ALA A 794 23.47 27.91 -65.55
C ALA A 794 22.24 28.43 -66.32
N SER A 795 21.47 29.35 -65.75
CA SER A 795 20.25 29.84 -66.41
C SER A 795 20.52 31.00 -67.36
N ARG A 796 19.92 30.94 -68.56
CA ARG A 796 20.03 31.96 -69.62
C ARG A 796 18.89 32.98 -69.58
N SER A 797 18.02 32.92 -68.57
CA SER A 797 16.82 33.73 -68.46
C SER A 797 17.14 35.20 -68.15
N THR A 798 16.56 36.11 -68.92
CA THR A 798 16.59 37.57 -68.65
C THR A 798 15.94 37.93 -67.31
N ILE A 799 15.10 37.05 -66.75
CA ILE A 799 14.41 37.25 -65.48
C ILE A 799 15.38 37.12 -64.30
N ILE A 800 16.35 36.19 -64.35
CA ILE A 800 17.35 36.03 -63.28
C ILE A 800 18.28 37.23 -63.20
N ALA A 801 18.59 37.88 -64.33
CA ALA A 801 19.37 39.12 -64.36
C ALA A 801 18.73 40.24 -63.51
N THR A 802 17.40 40.28 -63.38
CA THR A 802 16.70 41.26 -62.54
C THR A 802 16.83 41.00 -61.04
N GLN A 803 16.92 39.73 -60.62
CA GLN A 803 17.13 39.33 -59.22
C GLN A 803 18.62 39.23 -58.85
N GLN A 804 19.51 39.13 -59.85
CA GLN A 804 20.96 38.99 -59.72
C GLN A 804 21.58 40.06 -58.83
N ARG A 805 21.06 41.30 -58.86
CA ARG A 805 21.54 42.40 -57.99
C ARG A 805 21.31 42.11 -56.50
N ASN A 806 20.12 41.63 -56.14
CA ASN A 806 19.78 41.34 -54.73
C ASN A 806 20.52 40.10 -54.21
N VAL A 807 20.67 39.09 -55.07
CA VAL A 807 21.45 37.88 -54.78
C VAL A 807 22.93 38.23 -54.60
N SER A 808 23.50 39.04 -55.49
CA SER A 808 24.91 39.48 -55.41
C SER A 808 25.18 40.26 -54.11
N LEU A 809 24.28 41.17 -53.71
CA LEU A 809 24.39 41.88 -52.43
C LEU A 809 24.34 40.93 -51.22
N SER A 810 23.53 39.88 -51.32
CA SER A 810 23.41 38.87 -50.25
C SER A 810 24.65 37.96 -50.16
N LEU A 811 25.25 37.60 -51.29
CA LEU A 811 26.53 36.87 -51.35
C LEU A 811 27.71 37.73 -50.86
N ILE A 812 27.73 39.03 -51.17
CA ILE A 812 28.74 39.96 -50.65
C ILE A 812 28.68 39.99 -49.11
N ARG A 813 27.49 39.93 -48.51
CA ARG A 813 27.36 39.83 -47.04
C ARG A 813 27.97 38.54 -46.50
N LEU A 814 27.82 37.41 -47.21
CA LEU A 814 28.45 36.13 -46.82
C LEU A 814 29.98 36.12 -46.93
N LEU A 815 30.61 37.04 -47.69
CA LEU A 815 32.07 37.22 -47.66
C LEU A 815 32.58 37.68 -46.28
N HIS A 816 31.70 38.18 -45.43
CA HIS A 816 32.00 38.56 -44.05
C HIS A 816 31.54 37.52 -43.01
N ASP A 817 31.08 36.33 -43.44
CA ASP A 817 30.67 35.26 -42.52
C ASP A 817 31.83 34.86 -41.58
N PRO A 818 31.57 34.57 -40.29
CA PRO A 818 32.61 34.14 -39.36
C PRO A 818 33.34 32.86 -39.81
N VAL A 819 32.68 31.97 -40.56
CA VAL A 819 33.22 30.67 -40.94
C VAL A 819 33.93 30.73 -42.30
N LYS A 820 35.18 30.25 -42.35
CA LYS A 820 36.05 30.29 -43.55
C LYS A 820 35.43 29.55 -44.75
N SER A 821 34.84 28.38 -44.54
CA SER A 821 34.23 27.58 -45.62
C SER A 821 33.07 28.31 -46.30
N VAL A 822 32.24 29.03 -45.54
CA VAL A 822 31.14 29.86 -46.06
C VAL A 822 31.68 30.98 -46.94
N ARG A 823 32.70 31.71 -46.46
CA ARG A 823 33.34 32.79 -47.24
C ARG A 823 33.90 32.28 -48.56
N LEU A 824 34.56 31.11 -48.56
CA LEU A 824 35.11 30.50 -49.77
C LEU A 824 34.02 30.12 -50.78
N GLN A 825 32.90 29.54 -50.32
CA GLN A 825 31.79 29.21 -51.21
C GLN A 825 31.08 30.45 -51.73
N ALA A 826 30.97 31.53 -50.94
CA ALA A 826 30.43 32.80 -51.40
C ALA A 826 31.32 33.44 -52.50
N MET A 827 32.64 33.40 -52.35
CA MET A 827 33.57 33.83 -53.41
C MET A 827 33.41 33.01 -54.69
N ASN A 828 33.34 31.68 -54.54
CA ASN A 828 33.15 30.76 -55.66
C ASN A 828 31.81 31.02 -56.37
N ALA A 829 30.74 31.22 -55.61
CA ALA A 829 29.41 31.54 -56.14
C ALA A 829 29.42 32.83 -56.97
N ILE A 830 30.06 33.89 -56.49
CA ILE A 830 30.21 35.15 -57.24
C ILE A 830 30.98 34.90 -58.55
N SER A 831 32.05 34.11 -58.51
CA SER A 831 32.79 33.76 -59.72
C SER A 831 31.93 33.01 -60.74
N LEU A 832 31.09 32.07 -60.29
CA LEU A 832 30.19 31.30 -61.15
C LEU A 832 29.06 32.15 -61.76
N MET A 833 28.71 33.28 -61.14
CA MET A 833 27.67 34.18 -61.64
C MET A 833 28.14 35.15 -62.73
N PHE A 834 29.44 35.47 -62.78
CA PHE A 834 30.00 36.53 -63.63
C PHE A 834 31.16 36.06 -64.52
N GLY A 835 31.67 34.84 -64.29
CA GLY A 835 32.63 34.17 -65.16
C GLY A 835 31.92 33.28 -66.16
#